data_AF-A0A7M1S471-F1
#
_entry.id   AF-A0A7M1S471-F1
#
_cell.length_a   1.000
_cell.length_b   1.000
_cell.length_c   1.000
_cell.angle_alpha   90.00
_cell.angle_beta   90.00
_cell.angle_gamma   90.00
#
_symmetry.space_group_name_H-M   'P 1'
#
loop_
_entity.id
_entity.type
_entity.pdbx_description
1 polymer ?
#
loop_
_entity_poly.entity_id
_entity_poly.type
_entity_poly.pdbx_seq_one_letter_code
_entity_poly.pdbx_strand_id
1 'polypeptide(L)'
;MKQRILFYIFGLSTLLYAGSTNIQEIETYWVWIALFALGVIGIMILFVSSRQITKLDRLHQEMTVKQKEIEKAQNLFLANISENIHEIVEKIYQEAGANVQKRGLNEAVKRKKLLDVTNDLIEFLRLKSKKVRIIHEKFNLNNVLNEVSGSVSSKFKGSSVELIFDIDSNIPRYLVGDSLNLEKALHNILEYILGEVHSGEVTLEICMFGTYEEKVELQLRLTDMGAGMSEEEVEKIFIPTYDEKNKKYTGLGLFVAKELIGMMGGELAVHSIVGKGTTFTMTLPFKVLDPGNKRNYRLPEKILTAKNVFIVDRSYNSALAIKKMFAYFRHDVKVLSKEEFLRRRHDLSTYDIIVLDKSLFNIHTAEYLGKLKKEKDIRVIALNSLLEKDEQSQASEVADKTLIKPVNQERVFELIINLYTVDRMKLSEYRDEATEENSLTHRGEIPATAHITQSSFKDFSGRRLLIVEDDVINQKVLTNILKVSGMEITIANNGRKAVNIIKESDEMFDLVLMDINMPVMDGYVATQMIRLESRFDTLPIVAFTALALESERNKIFNSGMNACLTKPLNIGKLYTAFKMYMPVSEHSTVSDEGYKPVSNDILDIQNGIRHTNNNEGFYMEILAEFVDAYGKSAAYFAQLVHEHRYEQIRMLCVDMKGLTGTIGAREMYEMIATIHQKVLYQQEELLVSYIAPYEKELDKLTKEIERYLES
;
A
#
# COMPACT_ATOMS: atom_id res chain seq x y z
N MET A 1 44.90 -35.97 -38.43
CA MET A 1 46.08 -35.82 -37.53
C MET A 1 46.09 -36.84 -36.38
N LYS A 2 44.96 -37.11 -35.72
CA LYS A 2 44.85 -38.12 -34.63
C LYS A 2 45.28 -39.56 -34.99
N GLN A 3 45.06 -40.04 -36.21
CA GLN A 3 45.42 -41.40 -36.61
C GLN A 3 46.92 -41.60 -36.90
N ARG A 4 47.66 -40.55 -37.27
CA ARG A 4 49.11 -40.65 -37.55
C ARG A 4 49.96 -40.73 -36.28
N ILE A 5 49.52 -40.08 -35.20
CA ILE A 5 50.26 -40.07 -33.92
C ILE A 5 50.12 -41.42 -33.21
N LEU A 6 48.94 -42.06 -33.28
CA LEU A 6 48.71 -43.38 -32.69
C LEU A 6 49.59 -44.47 -33.34
N PHE A 7 49.86 -44.34 -34.65
CA PHE A 7 50.69 -45.28 -35.40
C PHE A 7 52.18 -45.17 -35.06
N TYR A 8 52.68 -43.96 -34.77
CA TYR A 8 54.07 -43.75 -34.35
C TYR A 8 54.33 -44.23 -32.91
N ILE A 9 53.35 -44.11 -32.01
CA ILE A 9 53.47 -44.59 -30.63
C ILE A 9 53.48 -46.12 -30.58
N PHE A 10 52.62 -46.78 -31.37
CA PHE A 10 52.63 -48.25 -31.47
C PHE A 10 53.90 -48.79 -32.14
N GLY A 11 54.40 -48.12 -33.19
CA GLY A 11 55.61 -48.52 -33.90
C GLY A 11 56.90 -48.42 -33.08
N LEU A 12 56.98 -47.51 -32.12
CA LEU A 12 58.15 -47.40 -31.22
C LEU A 12 58.14 -48.47 -30.12
N SER A 13 56.95 -48.90 -29.68
CA SER A 13 56.82 -49.91 -28.62
C SER A 13 57.22 -51.31 -29.05
N THR A 14 57.08 -51.65 -30.33
CA THR A 14 57.41 -52.98 -30.87
C THR A 14 58.88 -53.15 -31.23
N LEU A 15 59.63 -52.06 -31.46
CA LEU A 15 61.06 -52.11 -31.77
C LEU A 15 61.96 -52.23 -30.53
N LEU A 16 61.47 -51.86 -29.34
CA LEU A 16 62.24 -51.91 -28.08
C LEU A 16 62.02 -53.20 -27.27
N TYR A 17 61.06 -54.04 -27.64
CA TYR A 17 60.73 -55.28 -26.92
C TYR A 17 61.64 -56.47 -27.27
N ALA A 18 62.57 -56.30 -28.22
CA ALA A 18 63.38 -57.40 -28.76
C ALA A 18 64.69 -57.68 -28.00
N GLY A 19 64.98 -57.02 -26.87
CA GLY A 19 66.20 -57.33 -26.12
C GLY A 19 66.40 -56.54 -24.83
N SER A 20 65.78 -56.97 -23.74
CA SER A 20 66.27 -56.68 -22.39
C SER A 20 65.69 -57.69 -21.40
N THR A 21 66.53 -58.60 -20.92
CA THR A 21 66.22 -59.56 -19.84
C THR A 21 66.73 -59.03 -18.51
N ASN A 22 66.47 -57.76 -18.20
CA ASN A 22 66.84 -57.17 -16.90
C ASN A 22 65.69 -56.36 -16.32
N ILE A 23 65.13 -56.85 -15.20
CA ILE A 23 63.88 -56.36 -14.60
C ILE A 23 64.01 -54.92 -14.07
N GLN A 24 65.22 -54.46 -13.74
CA GLN A 24 65.49 -53.08 -13.29
C GLN A 24 65.44 -52.02 -14.40
N GLU A 25 65.72 -52.36 -15.66
CA GLU A 25 65.62 -51.39 -16.76
C GLU A 25 64.15 -51.14 -17.13
N ILE A 26 63.30 -52.16 -17.03
CA ILE A 26 61.87 -52.09 -17.37
C ILE A 26 61.13 -51.09 -16.46
N GLU A 27 61.42 -51.06 -15.15
CA GLU A 27 60.81 -50.07 -14.24
C GLU A 27 61.20 -48.63 -14.61
N THR A 28 62.45 -48.42 -15.03
CA THR A 28 62.93 -47.08 -15.41
C THR A 28 62.22 -46.58 -16.68
N TYR A 29 61.92 -47.47 -17.63
CA TYR A 29 61.15 -47.13 -18.85
C TYR A 29 59.71 -46.71 -18.54
N TRP A 30 59.03 -47.37 -17.59
CA TRP A 30 57.68 -46.99 -17.19
C TRP A 30 57.63 -45.59 -16.56
N VAL A 31 58.66 -45.20 -15.81
CA VAL A 31 58.78 -43.84 -15.24
C VAL A 31 58.89 -42.78 -16.34
N TRP A 32 59.69 -43.03 -17.38
CA TRP A 32 59.82 -42.10 -18.51
C TRP A 32 58.55 -42.01 -19.37
N ILE A 33 57.85 -43.12 -19.58
CA ILE A 33 56.55 -43.12 -20.27
C ILE A 33 55.50 -42.35 -19.46
N ALA A 34 55.48 -42.53 -18.12
CA ALA A 34 54.59 -41.81 -17.23
C ALA A 34 54.88 -40.30 -17.25
N LEU A 35 56.16 -39.88 -17.18
CA LEU A 35 56.57 -38.48 -17.27
C LEU A 35 56.20 -37.85 -18.62
N PHE A 36 56.39 -38.59 -19.71
CA PHE A 36 56.02 -38.12 -21.05
C PHE A 36 54.51 -37.97 -21.19
N ALA A 37 53.72 -38.93 -20.69
CA ALA A 37 52.27 -38.85 -20.66
C ALA A 37 51.79 -37.64 -19.84
N LEU A 38 52.41 -37.38 -18.69
CA LEU A 38 52.12 -36.22 -17.84
C LEU A 38 52.43 -34.89 -18.56
N GLY A 39 53.55 -34.82 -19.28
CA GLY A 39 53.90 -33.67 -20.10
C GLY A 39 52.89 -33.41 -21.23
N VAL A 40 52.46 -34.45 -21.94
CA VAL A 40 51.45 -34.34 -23.00
C VAL A 40 50.09 -33.91 -22.42
N ILE A 41 49.69 -34.47 -21.29
CA ILE A 41 48.46 -34.06 -20.58
C ILE A 41 48.56 -32.59 -20.15
N GLY A 42 49.69 -32.15 -19.60
CA GLY A 42 49.93 -30.76 -19.22
C GLY A 42 49.81 -29.79 -20.41
N ILE A 43 50.40 -30.13 -21.55
CA ILE A 43 50.29 -29.34 -22.79
C ILE A 43 48.84 -29.31 -23.29
N MET A 44 48.12 -30.44 -23.19
CA MET A 44 46.72 -30.51 -23.61
C MET A 44 45.81 -29.67 -22.71
N ILE A 45 46.05 -29.66 -21.40
CA ILE A 45 45.34 -28.81 -20.43
C ILE A 45 45.61 -27.33 -20.74
N LEU A 46 46.87 -26.95 -20.96
CA LEU A 46 47.23 -25.57 -21.33
C LEU A 46 46.57 -25.13 -22.65
N PHE A 47 46.50 -26.02 -23.64
CA PHE A 47 45.86 -25.73 -24.91
C PHE A 47 44.33 -25.55 -24.77
N VAL A 48 43.67 -26.40 -23.98
CA VAL A 48 42.23 -26.28 -23.69
C VAL A 48 41.94 -25.01 -22.89
N SER A 49 42.75 -24.72 -21.86
CA SER A 49 42.65 -23.51 -21.04
C SER A 49 42.85 -22.24 -21.88
N SER A 50 43.85 -22.20 -22.76
CA SER A 50 44.08 -21.08 -23.68
C SER A 50 42.90 -20.84 -24.62
N ARG A 51 42.26 -21.91 -25.12
CA ARG A 51 41.02 -21.79 -25.92
C ARG A 51 39.83 -21.30 -25.11
N GLN A 52 39.73 -21.68 -23.84
CA GLN A 52 38.68 -21.15 -22.95
C GLN A 52 38.89 -19.67 -22.66
N ILE A 53 40.12 -19.23 -22.39
CA ILE A 53 40.47 -17.83 -22.12
C ILE A 53 40.14 -16.96 -23.35
N THR A 54 40.58 -17.37 -24.54
CA THR A 54 40.28 -16.61 -25.77
C THR A 54 38.79 -16.55 -26.10
N LYS A 55 38.01 -17.59 -25.75
CA LYS A 55 36.54 -17.56 -25.89
C LYS A 55 35.91 -16.60 -24.88
N LEU A 56 36.42 -16.57 -23.64
CA LEU A 56 35.97 -15.66 -22.59
C LEU A 56 36.26 -14.20 -22.94
N ASP A 57 37.46 -13.92 -23.47
CA ASP A 57 37.86 -12.58 -23.90
C ASP A 57 36.97 -12.04 -25.03
N ARG A 58 36.65 -12.89 -26.02
CA ARG A 58 35.71 -12.51 -27.09
C ARG A 58 34.32 -12.21 -26.53
N LEU A 59 33.83 -13.02 -25.60
CA LEU A 59 32.54 -12.79 -24.95
C LEU A 59 32.55 -11.46 -24.16
N HIS A 60 33.62 -11.17 -23.44
CA HIS A 60 33.79 -9.90 -22.72
C HIS A 60 33.85 -8.71 -23.68
N GLN A 61 34.52 -8.84 -24.82
CA GLN A 61 34.53 -7.81 -25.86
C GLN A 61 33.14 -7.59 -26.46
N GLU A 62 32.40 -8.65 -26.78
CA GLU A 62 31.03 -8.54 -27.28
C GLU A 62 30.10 -7.88 -26.25
N MET A 63 30.19 -8.27 -24.97
CA MET A 63 29.42 -7.63 -23.90
C MET A 63 29.76 -6.14 -23.71
N THR A 64 31.04 -5.77 -23.77
CA THR A 64 31.45 -4.36 -23.62
C THR A 64 31.08 -3.51 -24.82
N VAL A 65 31.10 -4.06 -26.04
CA VAL A 65 30.58 -3.38 -27.24
C VAL A 65 29.07 -3.15 -27.09
N LYS A 66 28.29 -4.19 -26.75
CA LYS A 66 26.84 -4.05 -26.49
C LYS A 66 26.54 -3.03 -25.38
N GLN A 67 27.28 -3.04 -24.27
CA GLN A 67 27.12 -2.05 -23.20
C GLN A 67 27.36 -0.61 -23.71
N LYS A 68 28.42 -0.38 -24.49
CA LYS A 68 28.70 0.94 -25.06
C LYS A 68 27.64 1.41 -26.05
N GLU A 69 27.05 0.51 -26.83
CA GLU A 69 25.94 0.85 -27.72
C GLU A 69 24.69 1.26 -26.94
N ILE A 70 24.35 0.52 -25.89
CA ILE A 70 23.24 0.87 -24.97
C ILE A 70 23.50 2.24 -24.32
N GLU A 71 24.72 2.46 -23.82
CA GLU A 71 25.10 3.73 -23.17
C GLU A 71 25.05 4.91 -24.14
N LYS A 72 25.48 4.73 -25.39
CA LYS A 72 25.33 5.74 -26.45
C LYS A 72 23.87 6.03 -26.77
N ALA A 73 23.03 5.00 -26.89
CA ALA A 73 21.60 5.18 -27.13
C ALA A 73 20.93 5.96 -25.98
N GLN A 74 21.29 5.66 -24.73
CA GLN A 74 20.82 6.40 -23.56
C GLN A 74 21.30 7.86 -23.52
N ASN A 75 22.55 8.13 -23.92
CA ASN A 75 23.09 9.49 -23.96
C ASN A 75 22.49 10.32 -25.11
N LEU A 76 22.24 9.69 -26.26
CA LEU A 76 21.53 10.32 -27.38
C LEU A 76 20.08 10.64 -27.00
N PHE A 77 19.43 9.73 -26.28
CA PHE A 77 18.11 9.95 -25.69
C PHE A 77 18.10 11.13 -24.70
N LEU A 78 19.11 11.23 -23.82
CA LEU A 78 19.28 12.35 -22.89
C LEU A 78 19.44 13.69 -23.62
N ALA A 79 20.23 13.72 -24.70
CA ALA A 79 20.40 14.92 -25.51
C ALA A 79 19.07 15.36 -26.17
N ASN A 80 18.35 14.42 -26.78
CA ASN A 80 17.04 14.68 -27.40
C ASN A 80 15.98 15.09 -26.37
N ILE A 81 16.01 14.54 -25.15
CA ILE A 81 15.16 14.97 -24.04
C ILE A 81 15.49 16.40 -23.65
N SER A 82 16.77 16.74 -23.45
CA SER A 82 17.16 18.08 -22.99
C SER A 82 16.74 19.17 -23.97
N GLU A 83 16.80 18.87 -25.27
CA GLU A 83 16.40 19.79 -26.34
C GLU A 83 14.86 19.93 -26.42
N ASN A 84 14.13 18.82 -26.28
CA ASN A 84 12.66 18.81 -26.29
C ASN A 84 12.02 19.28 -24.97
N ILE A 85 12.69 19.14 -23.82
CA ILE A 85 12.21 19.62 -22.50
C ILE A 85 12.06 21.12 -22.53
N HIS A 86 13.04 21.85 -23.08
CA HIS A 86 12.94 23.31 -23.16
C HIS A 86 11.73 23.70 -23.99
N GLU A 87 11.50 23.04 -25.13
CA GLU A 87 10.37 23.30 -26.02
C GLU A 87 9.00 22.92 -25.38
N ILE A 88 8.94 21.81 -24.62
CA ILE A 88 7.74 21.35 -23.92
C ILE A 88 7.42 22.26 -22.73
N VAL A 89 8.42 22.60 -21.91
CA VAL A 89 8.28 23.51 -20.76
C VAL A 89 7.92 24.91 -21.24
N GLU A 90 8.53 25.40 -22.31
CA GLU A 90 8.22 26.71 -22.91
C GLU A 90 6.80 26.74 -23.50
N LYS A 91 6.33 25.65 -24.14
CA LYS A 91 4.92 25.50 -24.55
C LYS A 91 3.96 25.47 -23.36
N ILE A 92 4.28 24.75 -22.29
CA ILE A 92 3.46 24.70 -21.07
C ILE A 92 3.38 26.08 -20.41
N TYR A 93 4.49 26.82 -20.36
CA TYR A 93 4.53 28.19 -19.85
C TYR A 93 3.72 29.17 -20.73
N GLN A 94 3.81 29.04 -22.06
CA GLN A 94 3.06 29.84 -23.03
C GLN A 94 1.55 29.55 -22.98
N GLU A 95 1.15 28.28 -22.86
CA GLU A 95 -0.26 27.86 -22.73
C GLU A 95 -0.85 28.15 -21.35
N ALA A 96 -0.05 28.10 -20.27
CA ALA A 96 -0.49 28.52 -18.93
C ALA A 96 -0.64 30.04 -18.79
N GLY A 97 0.09 30.81 -19.60
CA GLY A 97 0.00 32.28 -19.65
C GLY A 97 -1.15 32.82 -20.52
N ALA A 98 -1.72 32.02 -21.42
CA ALA A 98 -2.76 32.46 -22.35
C ALA A 98 -4.09 31.70 -22.14
N ASN A 99 -5.11 32.46 -21.70
CA ASN A 99 -6.55 32.15 -21.63
C ASN A 99 -7.14 31.54 -20.33
N VAL A 100 -7.40 32.46 -19.41
CA VAL A 100 -8.64 32.52 -18.61
C VAL A 100 -9.83 32.76 -19.57
N GLN A 101 -10.45 31.68 -20.08
CA GLN A 101 -11.91 31.54 -20.35
C GLN A 101 -12.24 30.48 -21.41
N LYS A 102 -13.12 29.54 -21.01
CA LYS A 102 -13.95 28.62 -21.82
C LYS A 102 -13.25 27.56 -22.70
N ARG A 103 -13.26 26.29 -22.25
CA ARG A 103 -14.06 25.16 -22.81
C ARG A 103 -13.61 23.77 -22.31
N GLY A 104 -14.59 22.95 -21.88
CA GLY A 104 -14.71 21.53 -22.24
C GLY A 104 -13.85 20.47 -21.52
N LEU A 105 -14.53 19.43 -21.00
CA LEU A 105 -14.06 18.17 -20.39
C LEU A 105 -12.92 17.43 -21.16
N ASN A 106 -12.65 17.80 -22.42
CA ASN A 106 -11.59 17.21 -23.26
C ASN A 106 -10.19 17.78 -22.98
N GLU A 107 -10.06 18.99 -22.42
CA GLU A 107 -8.75 19.56 -22.07
C GLU A 107 -8.15 18.95 -20.80
N ALA A 108 -8.99 18.57 -19.83
CA ALA A 108 -8.55 17.91 -18.60
C ALA A 108 -7.89 16.54 -18.88
N VAL A 109 -8.37 15.81 -19.90
CA VAL A 109 -7.79 14.53 -20.34
C VAL A 109 -6.46 14.72 -21.06
N LYS A 110 -6.29 15.81 -21.82
CA LYS A 110 -4.99 16.21 -22.40
C LYS A 110 -3.99 16.65 -21.33
N ARG A 111 -4.44 17.42 -20.33
CA ARG A 111 -3.63 17.83 -19.17
C ARG A 111 -3.13 16.62 -18.38
N LYS A 112 -3.99 15.64 -18.09
CA LYS A 112 -3.60 14.41 -17.35
C LYS A 112 -2.60 13.54 -18.13
N LYS A 113 -2.75 13.41 -19.45
CA LYS A 113 -1.83 12.64 -20.30
C LYS A 113 -0.43 13.27 -20.46
N LEU A 114 -0.30 14.60 -20.41
CA LEU A 114 1.01 15.26 -20.39
C LEU A 114 1.69 15.16 -19.00
N LEU A 115 0.90 15.14 -17.92
CA LEU A 115 1.40 15.00 -16.55
C LEU A 115 2.01 13.61 -16.25
N ASP A 116 1.42 12.52 -16.76
CA ASP A 116 2.00 11.17 -16.55
C ASP A 116 3.37 11.02 -17.25
N VAL A 117 3.51 11.51 -18.48
CA VAL A 117 4.80 11.47 -19.24
C VAL A 117 5.85 12.37 -18.59
N THR A 118 5.45 13.44 -17.91
CA THR A 118 6.39 14.33 -17.20
C THR A 118 6.83 13.74 -15.86
N ASN A 119 6.01 12.97 -15.15
CA ASN A 119 6.42 12.30 -13.92
C ASN A 119 7.49 11.22 -14.15
N ASP A 120 7.28 10.31 -15.11
CA ASP A 120 8.30 9.30 -15.45
C ASP A 120 9.61 9.94 -15.92
N LEU A 121 9.51 11.08 -16.61
CA LEU A 121 10.66 11.86 -17.07
C LEU A 121 11.40 12.53 -15.89
N ILE A 122 10.68 13.09 -14.92
CA ILE A 122 11.24 13.64 -13.68
C ILE A 122 11.93 12.54 -12.87
N GLU A 123 11.29 11.38 -12.73
CA GLU A 123 11.85 10.22 -12.02
C GLU A 123 13.12 9.72 -12.71
N PHE A 124 13.11 9.61 -14.04
CA PHE A 124 14.29 9.31 -14.85
C PHE A 124 15.44 10.31 -14.60
N LEU A 125 15.15 11.61 -14.56
CA LEU A 125 16.15 12.64 -14.25
C LEU A 125 16.67 12.53 -12.81
N ARG A 126 15.81 12.19 -11.85
CA ARG A 126 16.21 11.94 -10.45
C ARG A 126 17.12 10.71 -10.33
N LEU A 127 16.82 9.64 -11.07
CA LEU A 127 17.64 8.42 -11.13
C LEU A 127 19.03 8.73 -11.71
N LYS A 128 19.08 9.41 -12.88
CA LYS A 128 20.35 9.77 -13.52
C LYS A 128 21.19 10.76 -12.71
N SER A 129 20.56 11.67 -11.97
CA SER A 129 21.27 12.58 -11.06
C SER A 129 21.72 11.93 -9.74
N LYS A 130 21.51 10.62 -9.56
CA LYS A 130 21.81 9.86 -8.32
C LYS A 130 21.14 10.47 -7.08
N LYS A 131 20.01 11.15 -7.26
CA LYS A 131 19.26 11.81 -6.18
C LYS A 131 18.22 10.90 -5.53
N VAL A 132 17.92 9.75 -6.12
CA VAL A 132 17.00 8.76 -5.53
C VAL A 132 17.69 8.06 -4.36
N ARG A 133 17.07 8.07 -3.19
CA ARG A 133 17.53 7.35 -1.99
C ARG A 133 16.57 6.19 -1.72
N ILE A 134 17.11 4.99 -1.53
CA ILE A 134 16.33 3.82 -1.16
C ILE A 134 16.06 3.84 0.34
N ILE A 135 14.78 3.81 0.69
CA ILE A 135 14.31 3.84 2.07
C ILE A 135 14.20 2.40 2.58
N HIS A 136 14.48 2.18 3.86
CA HIS A 136 14.40 0.86 4.49
C HIS A 136 13.43 0.92 5.66
N GLU A 137 12.15 0.81 5.35
CA GLU A 137 11.06 0.89 6.33
C GLU A 137 10.27 -0.41 6.38
N LYS A 138 9.61 -0.63 7.51
CA LYS A 138 8.73 -1.78 7.69
C LYS A 138 7.45 -1.55 6.90
N PHE A 139 7.10 -2.46 5.98
CA PHE A 139 5.88 -2.37 5.20
C PHE A 139 5.15 -3.72 5.11
N ASN A 140 3.85 -3.67 4.77
CA ASN A 140 3.03 -4.85 4.47
C ASN A 140 2.97 -5.05 2.95
N LEU A 141 3.41 -6.21 2.46
CA LEU A 141 3.37 -6.52 1.03
C LEU A 141 1.95 -6.44 0.47
N ASN A 142 0.94 -6.85 1.24
CA ASN A 142 -0.45 -6.82 0.78
C ASN A 142 -0.96 -5.39 0.54
N ASN A 143 -0.44 -4.39 1.28
CA ASN A 143 -0.78 -2.99 1.04
C ASN A 143 -0.24 -2.54 -0.33
N VAL A 144 1.02 -2.87 -0.63
CA VAL A 144 1.63 -2.58 -1.93
C VAL A 144 0.82 -3.19 -3.07
N LEU A 145 0.42 -4.46 -2.93
CA LEU A 145 -0.40 -5.15 -3.93
C LEU A 145 -1.79 -4.51 -4.10
N ASN A 146 -2.41 -4.04 -3.01
CA ASN A 146 -3.68 -3.33 -3.05
C ASN A 146 -3.55 -1.99 -3.80
N GLU A 147 -2.54 -1.18 -3.47
CA GLU A 147 -2.28 0.11 -4.13
C GLU A 147 -2.02 -0.07 -5.63
N VAL A 148 -1.15 -1.03 -6.00
CA VAL A 148 -0.87 -1.36 -7.40
C VAL A 148 -2.15 -1.78 -8.13
N SER A 149 -2.97 -2.65 -7.53
CA SER A 149 -4.22 -3.10 -8.14
C SER A 149 -5.23 -1.95 -8.34
N GLY A 150 -5.35 -1.05 -7.36
CA GLY A 150 -6.24 0.10 -7.42
C GLY A 150 -5.81 1.12 -8.47
N SER A 151 -4.51 1.40 -8.53
CA SER A 151 -3.90 2.30 -9.52
C SER A 151 -4.18 1.81 -10.95
N VAL A 152 -3.90 0.53 -11.21
CA VAL A 152 -4.13 -0.10 -12.52
C VAL A 152 -5.62 -0.18 -12.87
N SER A 153 -6.49 -0.48 -11.91
CA SER A 153 -7.94 -0.56 -12.14
C SER A 153 -8.51 0.72 -12.73
N SER A 154 -8.07 1.87 -12.22
CA SER A 154 -8.59 3.18 -12.66
C SER A 154 -8.39 3.44 -14.16
N LYS A 155 -7.31 2.89 -14.74
CA LYS A 155 -6.89 3.10 -16.12
C LYS A 155 -7.44 2.04 -17.07
N PHE A 156 -7.53 0.81 -16.61
CA PHE A 156 -7.91 -0.35 -17.44
C PHE A 156 -9.34 -0.87 -17.14
N LYS A 157 -10.19 -0.05 -16.52
CA LYS A 157 -11.59 -0.40 -16.27
C LYS A 157 -12.35 -0.66 -17.59
N GLY A 158 -13.04 -1.79 -17.65
CA GLY A 158 -13.69 -2.34 -18.84
C GLY A 158 -12.80 -3.23 -19.70
N SER A 159 -11.59 -3.56 -19.25
CA SER A 159 -10.77 -4.59 -19.90
C SER A 159 -11.37 -5.98 -19.70
N SER A 160 -11.18 -6.85 -20.70
CA SER A 160 -11.55 -8.27 -20.62
C SER A 160 -10.46 -9.14 -19.99
N VAL A 161 -9.33 -8.53 -19.62
CA VAL A 161 -8.20 -9.21 -18.99
C VAL A 161 -8.52 -9.53 -17.53
N GLU A 162 -8.20 -10.76 -17.11
CA GLU A 162 -8.24 -11.18 -15.72
C GLU A 162 -6.87 -11.00 -15.06
N LEU A 163 -6.81 -10.18 -14.01
CA LEU A 163 -5.62 -10.01 -13.18
C LEU A 163 -5.67 -10.98 -12.00
N ILE A 164 -4.65 -11.82 -11.85
CA ILE A 164 -4.57 -12.89 -10.84
C ILE A 164 -3.34 -12.69 -9.98
N PHE A 165 -3.49 -12.73 -8.65
CA PHE A 165 -2.38 -12.77 -7.71
C PHE A 165 -2.25 -14.17 -7.14
N ASP A 166 -1.14 -14.84 -7.45
CA ASP A 166 -0.80 -16.15 -6.90
C ASP A 166 0.35 -15.99 -5.89
N ILE A 167 -0.02 -15.90 -4.61
CA ILE A 167 0.90 -15.58 -3.51
C ILE A 167 1.13 -16.83 -2.66
N ASP A 168 2.38 -17.25 -2.51
CA ASP A 168 2.72 -18.39 -1.69
C ASP A 168 2.41 -18.17 -0.19
N SER A 169 2.01 -19.25 0.47
CA SER A 169 1.62 -19.24 1.89
C SER A 169 2.76 -18.93 2.88
N ASN A 170 4.02 -19.03 2.44
CA ASN A 170 5.21 -18.83 3.26
C ASN A 170 5.73 -17.38 3.23
N ILE A 171 5.12 -16.49 2.46
CA ILE A 171 5.55 -15.09 2.33
C ILE A 171 5.32 -14.34 3.66
N PRO A 172 6.34 -13.65 4.21
CA PRO A 172 6.19 -12.81 5.39
C PRO A 172 5.21 -11.65 5.15
N ARG A 173 4.36 -11.36 6.14
CA ARG A 173 3.44 -10.20 6.06
C ARG A 173 4.21 -8.88 6.08
N TYR A 174 5.23 -8.79 6.94
CA TYR A 174 6.04 -7.59 7.07
C TYR A 174 7.43 -7.82 6.51
N LEU A 175 7.84 -6.93 5.63
CA LEU A 175 9.16 -6.85 5.04
C LEU A 175 9.78 -5.51 5.42
N VAL A 176 11.10 -5.43 5.43
CA VAL A 176 11.82 -4.16 5.57
C VAL A 176 12.50 -3.85 4.24
N GLY A 177 12.15 -2.71 3.65
CA GLY A 177 12.62 -2.25 2.36
C GLY A 177 11.87 -0.99 1.91
N ASP A 178 11.89 -0.74 0.60
CA ASP A 178 11.27 0.45 0.01
C ASP A 178 9.93 0.08 -0.64
N SER A 179 8.84 0.23 0.10
CA SER A 179 7.51 -0.13 -0.42
C SER A 179 7.08 0.75 -1.59
N LEU A 180 7.45 2.03 -1.58
CA LEU A 180 7.05 2.99 -2.63
C LEU A 180 7.75 2.67 -3.94
N ASN A 181 9.05 2.40 -3.91
CA ASN A 181 9.79 2.04 -5.13
C ASN A 181 9.41 0.64 -5.64
N LEU A 182 9.06 -0.30 -4.76
CA LEU A 182 8.47 -1.58 -5.16
C LEU A 182 7.10 -1.40 -5.82
N GLU A 183 6.21 -0.59 -5.24
CA GLU A 183 4.90 -0.26 -5.79
C GLU A 183 5.03 0.35 -7.19
N LYS A 184 5.91 1.34 -7.34
CA LYS A 184 6.20 1.98 -8.63
C LYS A 184 6.73 1.01 -9.67
N ALA A 185 7.70 0.15 -9.31
CA ALA A 185 8.24 -0.83 -10.23
C ALA A 185 7.17 -1.82 -10.71
N LEU A 186 6.35 -2.33 -9.79
CA LEU A 186 5.22 -3.22 -10.11
C LEU A 186 4.17 -2.51 -10.98
N HIS A 187 3.82 -1.26 -10.65
CA HIS A 187 2.88 -0.46 -11.41
C HIS A 187 3.33 -0.28 -12.87
N ASN A 188 4.58 0.13 -13.08
CA ASN A 188 5.11 0.36 -14.43
C ASN A 188 5.13 -0.91 -15.29
N ILE A 189 5.45 -2.06 -14.70
CA ILE A 189 5.47 -3.34 -15.42
C ILE A 189 4.04 -3.81 -15.72
N LEU A 190 3.13 -3.75 -14.74
CA LEU A 190 1.73 -4.13 -14.94
C LEU A 190 1.02 -3.22 -15.93
N GLU A 191 1.28 -1.93 -15.89
CA GLU A 191 0.73 -0.97 -16.85
C GLU A 191 1.19 -1.27 -18.27
N TYR A 192 2.47 -1.61 -18.46
CA TYR A 192 2.98 -2.04 -19.75
C TYR A 192 2.25 -3.30 -20.24
N ILE A 193 2.20 -4.35 -19.40
CA ILE A 193 1.57 -5.63 -19.77
C ILE A 193 0.09 -5.43 -20.15
N LEU A 194 -0.68 -4.71 -19.34
CA LEU A 194 -2.10 -4.48 -19.58
C LEU A 194 -2.37 -3.52 -20.76
N GLY A 195 -1.37 -2.73 -21.16
CA GLY A 195 -1.41 -1.95 -22.40
C GLY A 195 -1.34 -2.83 -23.65
N GLU A 196 -0.57 -3.91 -23.60
CA GLU A 196 -0.33 -4.81 -24.75
C GLU A 196 -1.34 -5.96 -24.83
N VAL A 197 -1.92 -6.37 -23.70
CA VAL A 197 -2.84 -7.51 -23.62
C VAL A 197 -4.29 -7.03 -23.65
N HIS A 198 -5.06 -7.47 -24.65
CA HIS A 198 -6.46 -7.07 -24.81
C HIS A 198 -7.48 -8.05 -24.20
N SER A 199 -7.10 -9.33 -24.05
CA SER A 199 -7.92 -10.40 -23.48
C SER A 199 -7.06 -11.53 -22.93
N GLY A 200 -7.56 -12.27 -21.95
CA GLY A 200 -6.86 -13.41 -21.35
C GLY A 200 -6.53 -13.17 -19.89
N GLU A 201 -5.40 -13.71 -19.44
CA GLU A 201 -4.98 -13.67 -18.03
C GLU A 201 -3.62 -13.00 -17.89
N VAL A 202 -3.46 -12.22 -16.83
CA VAL A 202 -2.19 -11.68 -16.35
C VAL A 202 -2.01 -12.14 -14.92
N THR A 203 -0.95 -12.90 -14.66
CA THR A 203 -0.68 -13.50 -13.35
C THR A 203 0.55 -12.86 -12.72
N LEU A 204 0.40 -12.34 -11.50
CA LEU A 204 1.49 -11.98 -10.61
C LEU A 204 1.69 -13.13 -9.61
N GLU A 205 2.73 -13.92 -9.83
CA GLU A 205 3.17 -14.95 -8.90
C GLU A 205 4.20 -14.37 -7.93
N ILE A 206 4.05 -14.65 -6.63
CA ILE A 206 5.00 -14.21 -5.61
C ILE A 206 5.43 -15.43 -4.80
N CYS A 207 6.71 -15.78 -4.90
CA CYS A 207 7.31 -16.89 -4.19
C CYS A 207 8.60 -16.49 -3.47
N MET A 208 8.95 -17.29 -2.47
CA MET A 208 10.23 -17.15 -1.76
C MET A 208 11.29 -17.93 -2.53
N PHE A 209 12.25 -17.23 -3.12
CA PHE A 209 13.32 -17.83 -3.92
C PHE A 209 14.45 -18.39 -3.05
N GLY A 210 14.75 -17.72 -1.93
CA GLY A 210 15.77 -18.15 -0.99
C GLY A 210 15.61 -17.48 0.38
N THR A 211 16.19 -18.12 1.40
CA THR A 211 16.32 -17.55 2.75
C THR A 211 17.78 -17.56 3.16
N TYR A 212 18.31 -16.41 3.53
CA TYR A 212 19.69 -16.24 3.97
C TYR A 212 19.69 -15.49 5.31
N GLU A 213 19.88 -16.22 6.41
CA GLU A 213 19.88 -15.66 7.79
C GLU A 213 18.61 -14.82 8.09
N GLU A 214 18.75 -13.48 8.14
CA GLU A 214 17.68 -12.51 8.41
C GLU A 214 17.09 -11.87 7.13
N LYS A 215 17.49 -12.35 5.96
CA LYS A 215 17.02 -11.88 4.65
C LYS A 215 16.22 -12.96 3.93
N VAL A 216 15.13 -12.54 3.31
CA VAL A 216 14.36 -13.33 2.35
C VAL A 216 14.52 -12.73 0.98
N GLU A 217 14.75 -13.58 0.00
CA GLU A 217 14.76 -13.20 -1.39
C GLU A 217 13.40 -13.55 -1.99
N LEU A 218 12.65 -12.52 -2.39
CA LEU A 218 11.36 -12.69 -3.03
C LEU A 218 11.53 -12.64 -4.54
N GLN A 219 10.90 -13.59 -5.22
CA GLN A 219 10.76 -13.57 -6.66
C GLN A 219 9.30 -13.24 -7.01
N LEU A 220 9.11 -12.18 -7.80
CA LEU A 220 7.82 -11.80 -8.33
C LEU A 220 7.85 -12.01 -9.85
N ARG A 221 6.94 -12.84 -10.36
CA ARG A 221 6.81 -13.14 -11.79
C ARG A 221 5.49 -12.59 -12.31
N LEU A 222 5.57 -11.72 -13.30
CA LEU A 222 4.43 -11.16 -14.02
C LEU A 222 4.37 -11.82 -15.38
N THR A 223 3.39 -12.70 -15.59
CA THR A 223 3.21 -13.46 -16.83
C THR A 223 1.92 -13.07 -17.52
N ASP A 224 2.01 -12.77 -18.81
CA ASP A 224 0.87 -12.55 -19.69
C ASP A 224 0.72 -13.63 -20.76
N MET A 225 -0.45 -13.65 -21.39
CA MET A 225 -0.77 -14.52 -22.54
C MET A 225 -0.88 -13.72 -23.86
N GLY A 226 -0.14 -12.62 -23.98
CA GLY A 226 -0.16 -11.72 -25.13
C GLY A 226 0.57 -12.26 -26.36
N ALA A 227 0.82 -11.37 -27.32
CA ALA A 227 1.49 -11.72 -28.58
C ALA A 227 2.95 -12.16 -28.40
N GLY A 228 3.56 -11.90 -27.24
CA GLY A 228 4.98 -12.13 -27.00
C GLY A 228 5.88 -11.23 -27.87
N MET A 229 7.19 -11.39 -27.71
CA MET A 229 8.22 -10.57 -28.35
C MET A 229 9.29 -11.45 -28.99
N SER A 230 9.93 -10.94 -30.04
CA SER A 230 11.13 -11.51 -30.64
C SER A 230 12.38 -11.26 -29.78
N GLU A 231 13.46 -11.99 -30.03
CA GLU A 231 14.73 -11.82 -29.29
C GLU A 231 15.28 -10.38 -29.41
N GLU A 232 15.15 -9.74 -30.58
CA GLU A 232 15.59 -8.35 -30.78
C GLU A 232 14.77 -7.34 -29.98
N GLU A 233 13.46 -7.56 -29.84
CA GLU A 233 12.58 -6.71 -29.04
C GLU A 233 12.87 -6.84 -27.55
N VAL A 234 13.11 -8.07 -27.09
CA VAL A 234 13.49 -8.36 -25.71
C VAL A 234 14.79 -7.64 -25.31
N GLU A 235 15.80 -7.59 -26.18
CA GLU A 235 17.06 -6.87 -25.90
C GLU A 235 16.86 -5.34 -25.77
N LYS A 236 15.84 -4.78 -26.44
CA LYS A 236 15.61 -3.33 -26.52
C LYS A 236 14.49 -2.83 -25.62
N ILE A 237 13.71 -3.71 -24.99
CA ILE A 237 12.50 -3.33 -24.24
C ILE A 237 12.75 -2.35 -23.08
N PHE A 238 13.93 -2.43 -22.46
CA PHE A 238 14.35 -1.52 -21.38
C PHE A 238 15.04 -0.25 -21.90
N ILE A 239 15.14 -0.07 -23.21
CA ILE A 239 15.73 1.12 -23.83
C ILE A 239 14.57 2.04 -24.22
N PRO A 240 14.43 3.22 -23.57
CA PRO A 240 13.39 4.16 -23.92
C PRO A 240 13.54 4.61 -25.38
N THR A 241 12.43 4.64 -26.12
CA THR A 241 12.40 5.18 -27.49
C THR A 241 11.38 6.30 -27.60
N TYR A 242 11.64 7.28 -28.46
CA TYR A 242 10.70 8.38 -28.70
C TYR A 242 9.85 8.07 -29.93
N ASP A 243 8.54 7.98 -29.72
CA ASP A 243 7.57 7.91 -30.80
C ASP A 243 7.23 9.33 -31.26
N GLU A 244 7.78 9.74 -32.39
CA GLU A 244 7.52 11.05 -33.01
C GLU A 244 6.03 11.25 -33.36
N LYS A 245 5.32 10.17 -33.68
CA LYS A 245 3.93 10.21 -34.17
C LYS A 245 2.96 10.54 -33.04
N ASN A 246 3.21 9.97 -31.87
CA ASN A 246 2.43 10.20 -30.65
C ASN A 246 3.07 11.23 -29.70
N LYS A 247 4.25 11.76 -30.04
CA LYS A 247 5.08 12.63 -29.19
C LYS A 247 5.23 12.08 -27.77
N LYS A 248 5.47 10.77 -27.66
CA LYS A 248 5.53 10.06 -26.38
C LYS A 248 6.77 9.18 -26.31
N TYR A 249 7.36 9.10 -25.13
CA TYR A 249 8.38 8.10 -24.82
C TYR A 249 7.73 6.74 -24.52
N THR A 250 8.13 5.70 -25.25
CA THR A 250 7.76 4.30 -25.02
C THR A 250 8.91 3.60 -24.31
N GLY A 251 8.60 2.67 -23.39
CA GLY A 251 9.61 1.94 -22.61
C GLY A 251 10.24 2.71 -21.44
N LEU A 252 9.87 3.98 -21.22
CA LEU A 252 10.41 4.79 -20.10
C LEU A 252 10.05 4.20 -18.73
N GLY A 253 8.78 3.78 -18.52
CA GLY A 253 8.35 3.16 -17.28
C GLY A 253 9.09 1.86 -16.95
N LEU A 254 9.35 1.01 -17.97
CA LEU A 254 10.12 -0.23 -17.81
C LEU A 254 11.60 0.04 -17.49
N PHE A 255 12.18 1.09 -18.09
CA PHE A 255 13.53 1.54 -17.72
C PHE A 255 13.57 1.98 -16.25
N VAL A 256 12.62 2.82 -15.82
CA VAL A 256 12.51 3.26 -14.42
C VAL A 256 12.37 2.07 -13.48
N ALA A 257 11.52 1.10 -13.81
CA ALA A 257 11.35 -0.12 -13.00
C ALA A 257 12.67 -0.91 -12.88
N LYS A 258 13.41 -1.09 -13.98
CA LYS A 258 14.70 -1.78 -13.98
C LYS A 258 15.73 -1.09 -13.09
N GLU A 259 15.85 0.23 -13.19
CA GLU A 259 16.79 1.00 -12.37
C GLU A 259 16.40 0.98 -10.89
N LEU A 260 15.11 1.15 -10.56
CA LEU A 260 14.63 1.08 -9.17
C LEU A 260 14.90 -0.29 -8.54
N ILE A 261 14.62 -1.38 -9.26
CA ILE A 261 14.91 -2.74 -8.79
C ILE A 261 16.41 -2.92 -8.58
N GLY A 262 17.26 -2.44 -9.49
CA GLY A 262 18.71 -2.47 -9.35
C GLY A 262 19.20 -1.69 -8.12
N MET A 263 18.63 -0.51 -7.86
CA MET A 263 18.96 0.29 -6.68
C MET A 263 18.53 -0.38 -5.36
N MET A 264 17.43 -1.13 -5.38
CA MET A 264 17.00 -1.97 -4.24
C MET A 264 17.85 -3.25 -4.07
N GLY A 265 18.89 -3.43 -4.88
CA GLY A 265 19.77 -4.60 -4.83
C GLY A 265 19.18 -5.86 -5.45
N GLY A 266 18.16 -5.70 -6.30
CA GLY A 266 17.52 -6.79 -7.03
C GLY A 266 17.92 -6.85 -8.51
N GLU A 267 17.28 -7.78 -9.22
CA GLU A 267 17.42 -7.96 -10.67
C GLU A 267 16.06 -8.03 -11.35
N LEU A 268 15.91 -7.38 -12.50
CA LEU A 268 14.74 -7.49 -13.38
C LEU A 268 15.15 -8.14 -14.70
N ALA A 269 14.57 -9.31 -14.97
CA ALA A 269 14.74 -10.07 -16.21
C ALA A 269 13.41 -10.20 -16.95
N VAL A 270 13.48 -10.46 -18.25
CA VAL A 270 12.32 -10.68 -19.12
C VAL A 270 12.59 -11.89 -20.00
N HIS A 271 11.58 -12.74 -20.15
CA HIS A 271 11.57 -13.87 -21.07
C HIS A 271 10.27 -13.82 -21.87
N SER A 272 10.35 -13.93 -23.20
CA SER A 272 9.18 -13.85 -24.06
C SER A 272 9.28 -14.85 -25.19
N ILE A 273 8.12 -15.38 -25.60
CA ILE A 273 8.02 -16.27 -26.74
C ILE A 273 6.86 -15.78 -27.61
N VAL A 274 7.15 -15.47 -28.88
CA VAL A 274 6.14 -15.02 -29.85
C VAL A 274 4.95 -16.00 -29.91
N GLY A 275 3.76 -15.46 -29.72
CA GLY A 275 2.47 -16.16 -29.68
C GLY A 275 2.15 -16.87 -28.35
N LYS A 276 3.03 -16.84 -27.35
CA LYS A 276 2.81 -17.46 -26.04
C LYS A 276 2.81 -16.49 -24.85
N GLY A 277 3.15 -15.23 -25.08
CA GLY A 277 3.19 -14.17 -24.06
C GLY A 277 4.57 -13.88 -23.50
N THR A 278 4.61 -13.02 -22.48
CA THR A 278 5.84 -12.55 -21.83
C THR A 278 5.81 -12.80 -20.33
N THR A 279 6.97 -13.10 -19.76
CA THR A 279 7.19 -13.19 -18.32
C THR A 279 8.28 -12.21 -17.90
N PHE A 280 7.92 -11.24 -17.05
CA PHE A 280 8.87 -10.40 -16.32
C PHE A 280 9.14 -11.03 -14.96
N THR A 281 10.42 -11.23 -14.64
CA THR A 281 10.85 -11.81 -13.37
C THR A 281 11.69 -10.79 -12.63
N MET A 282 11.22 -10.36 -11.46
CA MET A 282 12.01 -9.54 -10.53
C MET A 282 12.40 -10.35 -9.31
N THR A 283 13.64 -10.18 -8.88
CA THR A 283 14.18 -10.82 -7.68
C THR A 283 14.68 -9.75 -6.74
N LEU A 284 14.17 -9.69 -5.51
CA LEU A 284 14.45 -8.61 -4.56
C LEU A 284 14.78 -9.17 -3.16
N PRO A 285 15.89 -8.71 -2.55
CA PRO A 285 16.23 -9.07 -1.18
C PRO A 285 15.51 -8.14 -0.18
N PHE A 286 14.82 -8.73 0.79
CA PHE A 286 14.18 -8.02 1.90
C PHE A 286 14.66 -8.55 3.25
N LYS A 287 14.70 -7.71 4.27
CA LYS A 287 14.92 -8.18 5.65
C LYS A 287 13.58 -8.56 6.29
N VAL A 288 13.59 -9.57 7.16
CA VAL A 288 12.41 -10.01 7.92
C VAL A 288 12.63 -9.76 9.40
N LEU A 289 11.65 -9.13 10.06
CA LEU A 289 11.74 -8.79 11.49
C LEU A 289 11.57 -9.99 12.42
N ASP A 290 10.90 -11.05 11.97
CA ASP A 290 10.64 -12.26 12.75
C ASP A 290 10.75 -13.52 11.86
N PRO A 291 11.93 -14.16 11.79
CA PRO A 291 12.14 -15.39 11.02
C PRO A 291 11.37 -16.61 11.58
N GLY A 292 10.92 -16.56 12.84
CA GLY A 292 10.29 -17.69 13.53
C GLY A 292 8.78 -17.77 13.35
N ASN A 293 8.12 -16.67 13.02
CA ASN A 293 6.67 -16.61 12.93
C ASN A 293 6.13 -16.97 11.55
N LYS A 294 6.00 -18.27 11.31
CA LYS A 294 5.52 -18.84 10.03
C LYS A 294 4.03 -18.59 9.71
N ARG A 295 3.24 -17.99 10.63
CA ARG A 295 1.78 -17.79 10.44
C ARG A 295 1.37 -16.35 10.73
N ASN A 296 1.21 -15.58 9.67
CA ASN A 296 0.96 -14.14 9.73
C ASN A 296 -0.52 -13.75 9.84
N TYR A 297 -1.44 -14.55 9.30
CA TYR A 297 -2.89 -14.36 9.49
C TYR A 297 -3.45 -15.55 10.26
N ARG A 298 -3.99 -15.31 11.47
CA ARG A 298 -4.63 -16.35 12.28
C ARG A 298 -6.08 -15.98 12.50
N LEU A 299 -6.97 -16.90 12.14
CA LEU A 299 -8.37 -16.77 12.50
C LEU A 299 -8.52 -16.86 14.04
N PRO A 300 -9.37 -16.01 14.64
CA PRO A 300 -9.46 -15.86 16.08
C PRO A 300 -10.06 -17.09 16.77
N GLU A 301 -11.01 -17.77 16.12
CA GLU A 301 -11.70 -18.94 16.67
C GLU A 301 -11.51 -20.17 15.76
N LYS A 302 -11.43 -21.35 16.39
CA LYS A 302 -11.34 -22.63 15.66
C LYS A 302 -12.57 -22.90 14.80
N ILE A 303 -13.74 -22.37 15.18
CA ILE A 303 -15.00 -22.56 14.43
C ILE A 303 -14.95 -21.95 13.03
N LEU A 304 -14.07 -20.96 12.82
CA LEU A 304 -13.87 -20.33 11.52
C LEU A 304 -12.90 -21.11 10.61
N THR A 305 -12.31 -22.21 11.08
CA THR A 305 -11.38 -23.06 10.32
C THR A 305 -12.06 -24.36 9.89
N ALA A 306 -11.42 -25.15 9.01
CA ALA A 306 -11.88 -26.50 8.64
C ALA A 306 -13.29 -26.59 8.02
N LYS A 307 -13.73 -25.49 7.39
CA LYS A 307 -14.95 -25.47 6.57
C LYS A 307 -14.71 -26.06 5.18
N ASN A 308 -15.73 -26.70 4.62
CA ASN A 308 -15.77 -27.18 3.26
C ASN A 308 -16.13 -26.03 2.31
N VAL A 309 -15.23 -25.69 1.41
CA VAL A 309 -15.36 -24.56 0.48
C VAL A 309 -15.43 -25.09 -0.95
N PHE A 310 -16.42 -24.64 -1.70
CA PHE A 310 -16.56 -24.95 -3.12
C PHE A 310 -16.34 -23.71 -3.95
N ILE A 311 -15.39 -23.74 -4.90
CA ILE A 311 -15.01 -22.58 -5.71
C ILE A 311 -15.20 -22.87 -7.19
N VAL A 312 -15.90 -21.99 -7.89
CA VAL A 312 -15.99 -21.97 -9.35
C VAL A 312 -15.79 -20.55 -9.83
N ASP A 313 -14.79 -20.33 -10.67
CA ASP A 313 -14.51 -19.03 -11.25
C ASP A 313 -14.52 -19.11 -12.80
N ARG A 314 -14.62 -17.96 -13.47
CA ARG A 314 -14.45 -17.83 -14.93
C ARG A 314 -13.05 -18.27 -15.38
N SER A 315 -12.04 -18.00 -14.55
CA SER A 315 -10.66 -18.44 -14.73
C SER A 315 -10.34 -19.57 -13.76
N TYR A 316 -9.92 -20.72 -14.28
CA TYR A 316 -9.51 -21.84 -13.43
C TYR A 316 -8.26 -21.50 -12.60
N ASN A 317 -7.32 -20.74 -13.18
CA ASN A 317 -6.11 -20.30 -12.48
C ASN A 317 -6.43 -19.34 -11.33
N SER A 318 -7.38 -18.42 -11.53
CA SER A 318 -7.86 -17.53 -10.47
C SER A 318 -8.50 -18.32 -9.31
N ALA A 319 -9.32 -19.33 -9.63
CA ALA A 319 -9.88 -20.22 -8.61
C ALA A 319 -8.80 -21.02 -7.84
N LEU A 320 -7.73 -21.45 -8.51
CA LEU A 320 -6.59 -22.12 -7.86
C LEU A 320 -5.79 -21.18 -6.94
N ALA A 321 -5.61 -19.91 -7.33
CA ALA A 321 -4.97 -18.91 -6.49
C ALA A 321 -5.80 -18.65 -5.22
N ILE A 322 -7.13 -18.47 -5.37
CA ILE A 322 -8.06 -18.30 -4.25
C ILE A 322 -8.08 -19.57 -3.37
N LYS A 323 -8.00 -20.76 -3.97
CA LYS A 323 -7.90 -22.04 -3.23
C LYS A 323 -6.73 -22.04 -2.26
N LYS A 324 -5.54 -21.59 -2.70
CA LYS A 324 -4.35 -21.50 -1.82
C LYS A 324 -4.62 -20.61 -0.61
N MET A 325 -5.34 -19.50 -0.80
CA MET A 325 -5.68 -18.55 0.27
C MET A 325 -6.69 -19.11 1.28
N PHE A 326 -7.72 -19.85 0.83
CA PHE A 326 -8.63 -20.53 1.76
C PHE A 326 -7.95 -21.72 2.47
N ALA A 327 -7.12 -22.49 1.76
CA ALA A 327 -6.37 -23.60 2.33
C ALA A 327 -5.37 -23.14 3.41
N TYR A 328 -4.82 -21.92 3.29
CA TYR A 328 -4.00 -21.29 4.33
C TYR A 328 -4.71 -21.24 5.70
N PHE A 329 -6.01 -20.98 5.70
CA PHE A 329 -6.86 -20.96 6.89
C PHE A 329 -7.40 -22.35 7.30
N ARG A 330 -6.81 -23.43 6.74
CA ARG A 330 -7.18 -24.84 6.97
C ARG A 330 -8.58 -25.20 6.50
N HIS A 331 -9.12 -24.52 5.51
CA HIS A 331 -10.34 -24.95 4.84
C HIS A 331 -10.08 -26.10 3.87
N ASP A 332 -11.04 -27.02 3.73
CA ASP A 332 -11.01 -28.02 2.67
C ASP A 332 -11.66 -27.42 1.42
N VAL A 333 -10.90 -27.27 0.35
CA VAL A 333 -11.30 -26.46 -0.80
C VAL A 333 -11.35 -27.31 -2.06
N LYS A 334 -12.55 -27.43 -2.63
CA LYS A 334 -12.78 -28.04 -3.93
C LYS A 334 -12.95 -26.97 -5.00
N VAL A 335 -12.21 -27.10 -6.09
CA VAL A 335 -12.29 -26.21 -7.26
C VAL A 335 -12.80 -27.00 -8.45
N LEU A 336 -13.73 -26.43 -9.21
CA LEU A 336 -14.16 -26.95 -10.52
C LEU A 336 -14.02 -25.87 -11.60
N SER A 337 -13.88 -26.30 -12.86
CA SER A 337 -13.96 -25.38 -13.99
C SER A 337 -15.41 -24.96 -14.25
N LYS A 338 -15.58 -23.81 -14.90
CA LYS A 338 -16.89 -23.30 -15.32
C LYS A 338 -17.65 -24.31 -16.19
N GLU A 339 -16.97 -24.96 -17.13
CA GLU A 339 -17.58 -25.93 -18.06
C GLU A 339 -18.08 -27.17 -17.29
N GLU A 340 -17.31 -27.66 -16.32
CA GLU A 340 -17.69 -28.81 -15.51
C GLU A 340 -18.85 -28.48 -14.55
N PHE A 341 -18.85 -27.27 -13.98
CA PHE A 341 -19.95 -26.78 -13.16
C PHE A 341 -21.27 -26.72 -13.94
N LEU A 342 -21.23 -26.23 -15.18
CA LEU A 342 -22.43 -26.11 -16.02
C LEU A 342 -22.94 -27.45 -16.60
N ARG A 343 -22.07 -28.46 -16.76
CA ARG A 343 -22.42 -29.76 -17.36
C ARG A 343 -23.20 -30.70 -16.46
N ARG A 344 -23.05 -30.59 -15.13
CA ARG A 344 -23.65 -31.54 -14.17
C ARG A 344 -24.31 -30.79 -13.02
N ARG A 345 -25.39 -31.34 -12.48
CA ARG A 345 -25.94 -30.90 -11.19
C ARG A 345 -24.99 -31.34 -10.09
N HIS A 346 -24.44 -30.38 -9.35
CA HIS A 346 -23.58 -30.63 -8.21
C HIS A 346 -24.40 -30.50 -6.92
N ASP A 347 -24.21 -31.43 -5.99
CA ASP A 347 -24.80 -31.31 -4.66
C ASP A 347 -23.96 -30.34 -3.82
N LEU A 348 -24.37 -29.07 -3.85
CA LEU A 348 -23.72 -27.99 -3.11
C LEU A 348 -24.05 -28.03 -1.62
N SER A 349 -24.95 -28.90 -1.18
CA SER A 349 -25.41 -28.97 0.21
C SER A 349 -24.37 -29.56 1.19
N THR A 350 -23.26 -30.07 0.67
CA THR A 350 -22.14 -30.64 1.43
C THR A 350 -21.06 -29.63 1.81
N TYR A 351 -21.17 -28.39 1.30
CA TYR A 351 -20.20 -27.32 1.54
C TYR A 351 -20.77 -26.26 2.47
N ASP A 352 -19.93 -25.72 3.35
CA ASP A 352 -20.27 -24.61 4.25
C ASP A 352 -20.17 -23.26 3.54
N ILE A 353 -19.24 -23.14 2.58
CA ILE A 353 -18.98 -21.91 1.83
C ILE A 353 -18.97 -22.23 0.33
N ILE A 354 -19.76 -21.48 -0.44
CA ILE A 354 -19.86 -21.58 -1.89
C ILE A 354 -19.36 -20.27 -2.49
N VAL A 355 -18.33 -20.33 -3.31
CA VAL A 355 -17.69 -19.20 -3.97
C VAL A 355 -17.89 -19.34 -5.47
N LEU A 356 -18.65 -18.42 -6.08
CA LEU A 356 -18.97 -18.46 -7.50
C LEU A 356 -18.62 -17.15 -8.17
N ASP A 357 -18.13 -17.20 -9.40
CA ASP A 357 -18.04 -16.03 -10.26
C ASP A 357 -19.41 -15.42 -10.54
N LYS A 358 -19.47 -14.09 -10.58
CA LYS A 358 -20.67 -13.30 -10.83
C LYS A 358 -21.42 -13.73 -12.09
N SER A 359 -20.70 -14.19 -13.14
CA SER A 359 -21.31 -14.67 -14.39
C SER A 359 -22.09 -15.99 -14.25
N LEU A 360 -21.91 -16.72 -13.15
CA LEU A 360 -22.61 -17.99 -12.88
C LEU A 360 -23.95 -17.81 -12.16
N PHE A 361 -24.24 -16.60 -11.65
CA PHE A 361 -25.49 -16.25 -10.98
C PHE A 361 -26.59 -15.91 -12.00
N ASN A 362 -27.15 -16.94 -12.63
CA ASN A 362 -28.42 -16.84 -13.35
C ASN A 362 -29.61 -17.12 -12.40
N ILE A 363 -30.84 -16.89 -12.88
CA ILE A 363 -32.09 -17.09 -12.13
C ILE A 363 -32.15 -18.47 -11.47
N HIS A 364 -31.81 -19.54 -12.20
CA HIS A 364 -31.88 -20.90 -11.67
C HIS A 364 -30.83 -21.17 -10.59
N THR A 365 -29.60 -20.67 -10.77
CA THR A 365 -28.52 -20.81 -9.77
C THR A 365 -28.88 -20.01 -8.52
N ALA A 366 -29.36 -18.78 -8.67
CA ALA A 366 -29.78 -17.92 -7.58
C ALA A 366 -30.94 -18.55 -6.78
N GLU A 367 -31.99 -19.03 -7.46
CA GLU A 367 -33.11 -19.73 -6.81
C GLU A 367 -32.66 -20.99 -6.06
N TYR A 368 -31.76 -21.79 -6.65
CA TYR A 368 -31.25 -23.00 -6.03
C TYR A 368 -30.44 -22.70 -4.76
N LEU A 369 -29.53 -21.73 -4.84
CA LEU A 369 -28.74 -21.28 -3.68
C LEU A 369 -29.62 -20.64 -2.61
N GLY A 370 -30.64 -19.87 -3.01
CA GLY A 370 -31.61 -19.27 -2.10
C GLY A 370 -32.44 -20.31 -1.34
N LYS A 371 -32.81 -21.42 -1.99
CA LYS A 371 -33.46 -22.56 -1.31
C LYS A 371 -32.52 -23.27 -0.35
N LEU A 372 -31.29 -23.57 -0.79
CA LEU A 372 -30.27 -24.21 0.03
C LEU A 372 -29.96 -23.41 1.31
N LYS A 373 -29.84 -22.08 1.21
CA LYS A 373 -29.60 -21.19 2.36
C LYS A 373 -30.73 -21.19 3.38
N LYS A 374 -31.97 -21.52 3.00
CA LYS A 374 -33.10 -21.65 3.93
C LYS A 374 -33.08 -22.99 4.67
N GLU A 375 -32.52 -24.02 4.06
CA GLU A 375 -32.48 -25.39 4.60
C GLU A 375 -31.22 -25.67 5.42
N LYS A 376 -30.10 -25.00 5.10
CA LYS A 376 -28.79 -25.19 5.73
C LYS A 376 -28.07 -23.84 5.93
N ASP A 377 -27.21 -23.77 6.95
CA ASP A 377 -26.33 -22.62 7.20
C ASP A 377 -25.14 -22.61 6.21
N ILE A 378 -25.42 -22.22 4.97
CA ILE A 378 -24.44 -22.13 3.89
C ILE A 378 -24.16 -20.66 3.58
N ARG A 379 -22.89 -20.31 3.40
CA ARG A 379 -22.43 -18.98 2.98
C ARG A 379 -22.15 -18.94 1.50
N VAL A 380 -22.65 -17.92 0.81
CA VAL A 380 -22.45 -17.72 -0.62
C VAL A 380 -21.63 -16.46 -0.85
N ILE A 381 -20.53 -16.59 -1.59
CA ILE A 381 -19.60 -15.52 -1.93
C ILE A 381 -19.62 -15.34 -3.45
N ALA A 382 -19.83 -14.10 -3.90
CA ALA A 382 -19.72 -13.76 -5.32
C ALA A 382 -18.31 -13.24 -5.64
N LEU A 383 -17.65 -13.77 -6.66
CA LEU A 383 -16.40 -13.23 -7.20
C LEU A 383 -16.70 -12.21 -8.29
N ASN A 384 -16.04 -11.05 -8.21
CA ASN A 384 -16.10 -10.01 -9.23
C ASN A 384 -14.68 -9.66 -9.69
N SER A 385 -14.50 -9.30 -10.96
CA SER A 385 -13.19 -8.87 -11.47
C SER A 385 -13.05 -7.35 -11.34
N LEU A 386 -11.92 -6.87 -10.83
CA LEU A 386 -11.63 -5.44 -10.62
C LEU A 386 -11.59 -4.64 -11.93
N LEU A 387 -11.18 -5.27 -13.02
CA LEU A 387 -11.05 -4.63 -14.33
C LEU A 387 -12.35 -4.67 -15.14
N GLU A 388 -13.33 -5.45 -14.73
CA GLU A 388 -14.60 -5.60 -15.44
C GLU A 388 -15.55 -4.43 -15.13
N LYS A 389 -16.49 -4.13 -16.04
CA LYS A 389 -17.51 -3.13 -15.79
C LYS A 389 -18.55 -3.68 -14.81
N ASP A 390 -19.10 -2.80 -13.97
CA ASP A 390 -20.19 -3.14 -13.07
C ASP A 390 -21.46 -3.41 -13.87
N GLU A 391 -21.68 -4.68 -14.25
CA GLU A 391 -22.94 -5.13 -14.83
C GLU A 391 -23.95 -5.53 -13.74
N GLN A 392 -25.24 -5.41 -14.03
CA GLN A 392 -26.30 -5.95 -13.16
C GLN A 392 -26.21 -7.48 -13.14
N SER A 393 -26.04 -8.07 -11.96
CA SER A 393 -26.05 -9.52 -11.75
C SER A 393 -26.99 -9.85 -10.60
N GLN A 394 -27.62 -11.02 -10.66
CA GLN A 394 -28.45 -11.56 -9.58
C GLN A 394 -27.63 -12.03 -8.37
N ALA A 395 -26.31 -11.94 -8.43
CA ALA A 395 -25.43 -12.19 -7.29
C ALA A 395 -25.86 -11.41 -6.04
N SER A 396 -26.35 -10.16 -6.18
CA SER A 396 -26.78 -9.34 -5.05
C SER A 396 -27.99 -9.87 -4.30
N GLU A 397 -28.81 -10.73 -4.90
CA GLU A 397 -30.02 -11.28 -4.27
C GLU A 397 -29.71 -12.43 -3.30
N VAL A 398 -28.60 -13.14 -3.52
CA VAL A 398 -28.32 -14.41 -2.83
C VAL A 398 -26.95 -14.44 -2.14
N ALA A 399 -25.95 -13.74 -2.67
CA ALA A 399 -24.62 -13.72 -2.09
C ALA A 399 -24.59 -12.93 -0.77
N ASP A 400 -23.94 -13.50 0.25
CA ASP A 400 -23.74 -12.85 1.54
C ASP A 400 -22.68 -11.76 1.45
N LYS A 401 -21.65 -11.97 0.63
CA LYS A 401 -20.53 -11.05 0.41
C LYS A 401 -20.00 -11.17 -1.02
N THR A 402 -19.36 -10.10 -1.47
CA THR A 402 -18.64 -10.05 -2.75
C THR A 402 -17.15 -9.92 -2.49
N LEU A 403 -16.36 -10.70 -3.22
CA LEU A 403 -14.90 -10.63 -3.23
C LEU A 403 -14.43 -10.12 -4.59
N ILE A 404 -13.65 -9.05 -4.59
CA ILE A 404 -13.12 -8.43 -5.81
C ILE A 404 -11.71 -8.97 -6.06
N LYS A 405 -11.48 -9.48 -7.28
CA LYS A 405 -10.20 -10.04 -7.76
C LYS A 405 -9.38 -8.94 -8.45
N PRO A 406 -8.03 -8.92 -8.34
CA PRO A 406 -7.18 -9.93 -7.72
C PRO A 406 -7.29 -9.94 -6.20
N VAL A 407 -7.15 -11.11 -5.60
CA VAL A 407 -7.33 -11.34 -4.16
C VAL A 407 -5.98 -11.54 -3.49
N ASN A 408 -5.83 -11.14 -2.23
CA ASN A 408 -4.69 -11.49 -1.38
C ASN A 408 -5.14 -12.13 -0.05
N GLN A 409 -4.19 -12.64 0.73
CA GLN A 409 -4.50 -13.32 2.00
C GLN A 409 -5.26 -12.43 2.99
N GLU A 410 -4.97 -11.12 3.03
CA GLU A 410 -5.64 -10.16 3.90
C GLU A 410 -7.13 -10.03 3.56
N ARG A 411 -7.46 -9.99 2.27
CA ARG A 411 -8.85 -9.88 1.82
C ARG A 411 -9.68 -11.13 2.13
N VAL A 412 -9.09 -12.32 1.99
CA VAL A 412 -9.75 -13.57 2.38
C VAL A 412 -9.93 -13.66 3.90
N PHE A 413 -8.92 -13.22 4.67
CA PHE A 413 -9.03 -13.13 6.12
C PHE A 413 -10.20 -12.24 6.55
N GLU A 414 -10.25 -11.01 6.04
CA GLU A 414 -11.35 -10.07 6.33
C GLU A 414 -12.71 -10.64 5.91
N LEU A 415 -12.77 -11.28 4.74
CA LEU A 415 -14.00 -11.88 4.23
C LEU A 415 -14.53 -12.97 5.16
N ILE A 416 -13.67 -13.89 5.62
CA ILE A 416 -14.07 -14.97 6.54
C ILE A 416 -14.60 -14.39 7.86
N ILE A 417 -13.92 -13.39 8.42
CA ILE A 417 -14.40 -12.71 9.64
C ILE A 417 -15.77 -12.09 9.40
N ASN A 418 -15.90 -11.28 8.34
CA ASN A 418 -17.14 -10.58 8.01
C ASN A 418 -18.32 -11.53 7.72
N LEU A 419 -18.07 -12.69 7.13
CA LEU A 419 -19.12 -13.67 6.79
C LEU A 419 -19.79 -14.26 8.03
N TYR A 420 -19.06 -14.41 9.13
CA TYR A 420 -19.57 -15.08 10.33
C TYR A 420 -19.85 -14.11 11.50
N THR A 421 -19.25 -12.91 11.52
CA THR A 421 -19.55 -11.89 12.56
C THR A 421 -20.92 -11.25 12.38
N VAL A 422 -21.33 -10.96 11.13
CA VAL A 422 -22.62 -10.29 10.83
C VAL A 422 -23.80 -11.15 11.31
N ASP A 423 -23.68 -12.47 11.28
CA ASP A 423 -24.74 -13.36 11.74
C ASP A 423 -24.81 -13.50 13.25
N ARG A 424 -23.71 -13.33 14.00
CA ARG A 424 -23.79 -13.19 15.47
C ARG A 424 -24.59 -11.95 15.86
N MET A 425 -24.45 -10.84 15.13
CA MET A 425 -25.22 -9.61 15.35
C MET A 425 -26.71 -9.74 14.95
N LYS A 426 -27.03 -10.52 13.91
CA LYS A 426 -28.44 -10.84 13.57
C LYS A 426 -29.08 -11.83 14.55
N LEU A 427 -28.30 -12.73 15.15
CA LEU A 427 -28.75 -13.64 16.21
C LEU A 427 -28.95 -12.91 17.55
N SER A 428 -28.29 -11.77 17.79
CA SER A 428 -28.61 -10.89 18.93
C SER A 428 -29.88 -10.07 18.73
N GLU A 429 -30.30 -9.78 17.49
CA GLU A 429 -31.62 -9.16 17.23
C GLU A 429 -32.81 -10.10 17.52
N TYR A 430 -32.57 -11.42 17.62
CA TYR A 430 -33.57 -12.41 18.05
C TYR A 430 -33.44 -12.84 19.52
N ARG A 431 -32.51 -12.24 20.27
CA ARG A 431 -32.41 -12.40 21.73
C ARG A 431 -33.17 -11.28 22.41
N ASP A 432 -34.44 -11.59 22.70
CA ASP A 432 -35.34 -10.91 23.63
C ASP A 432 -35.52 -9.39 23.47
N GLU A 433 -36.76 -9.00 23.19
CA GLU A 433 -37.34 -7.64 23.30
C GLU A 433 -37.16 -6.99 24.70
N ALA A 434 -36.38 -7.59 25.60
CA ALA A 434 -36.10 -7.13 26.95
C ALA A 434 -34.70 -6.48 27.13
N THR A 435 -33.91 -6.31 26.05
CA THR A 435 -32.53 -5.78 26.15
C THR A 435 -32.24 -4.60 25.21
N GLU A 436 -33.24 -3.80 24.83
CA GLU A 436 -33.02 -2.55 24.07
C GLU A 436 -32.29 -1.44 24.86
N GLU A 437 -32.04 -1.60 26.16
CA GLU A 437 -31.47 -0.52 26.97
C GLU A 437 -29.94 -0.37 26.96
N ASN A 438 -29.14 -1.31 26.47
CA ASN A 438 -27.71 -1.34 26.83
C ASN A 438 -26.66 -1.07 25.73
N SER A 439 -27.00 -0.45 24.61
CA SER A 439 -26.00 0.22 23.74
C SER A 439 -26.64 1.25 22.79
N LEU A 440 -26.82 2.50 23.26
CA LEU A 440 -27.27 3.62 22.44
C LEU A 440 -26.38 3.81 21.20
N THR A 441 -26.80 3.34 20.02
CA THR A 441 -26.06 3.60 18.77
C THR A 441 -26.52 4.94 18.19
N HIS A 442 -25.65 5.96 18.19
CA HIS A 442 -25.95 7.29 17.65
C HIS A 442 -25.51 7.38 16.19
N ARG A 443 -26.47 7.24 15.26
CA ARG A 443 -26.21 7.24 13.80
C ARG A 443 -26.15 8.65 13.18
N GLY A 444 -26.58 9.66 13.92
CA GLY A 444 -26.58 11.06 13.49
C GLY A 444 -25.24 11.78 13.71
N GLU A 445 -25.16 13.04 13.32
CA GLU A 445 -24.03 13.89 13.71
C GLU A 445 -24.08 14.15 15.22
N ILE A 446 -22.92 14.10 15.89
CA ILE A 446 -22.84 14.39 17.33
C ILE A 446 -22.91 15.91 17.52
N PRO A 447 -23.89 16.44 18.27
CA PRO A 447 -23.96 17.87 18.55
C PRO A 447 -22.78 18.29 19.43
N ALA A 448 -22.20 19.46 19.16
CA ALA A 448 -21.13 19.99 19.99
C ALA A 448 -21.72 20.59 21.28
N THR A 449 -21.26 20.15 22.45
CA THR A 449 -21.58 20.84 23.70
C THR A 449 -20.80 22.15 23.74
N ALA A 450 -21.50 23.27 23.97
CA ALA A 450 -20.89 24.58 24.06
C ALA A 450 -20.11 24.74 25.38
N HIS A 451 -19.09 25.61 25.39
CA HIS A 451 -18.33 25.98 26.60
C HIS A 451 -17.52 24.86 27.27
N ILE A 452 -17.10 23.84 26.52
CA ILE A 452 -16.24 22.75 27.02
C ILE A 452 -14.77 23.16 26.96
N THR A 453 -14.07 23.00 28.09
CA THR A 453 -12.62 23.17 28.21
C THR A 453 -11.97 21.83 28.55
N GLN A 454 -10.63 21.75 28.58
CA GLN A 454 -9.94 20.54 29.05
C GLN A 454 -10.34 20.18 30.50
N SER A 455 -10.64 21.19 31.32
CA SER A 455 -11.09 21.00 32.70
C SER A 455 -12.48 20.37 32.80
N SER A 456 -13.33 20.54 31.78
CA SER A 456 -14.65 19.90 31.72
C SER A 456 -14.55 18.38 31.67
N PHE A 457 -13.46 17.81 31.14
CA PHE A 457 -13.27 16.36 31.12
C PHE A 457 -13.01 15.75 32.50
N LYS A 458 -12.85 16.55 33.56
CA LYS A 458 -12.82 16.07 34.96
C LYS A 458 -14.10 15.35 35.36
N ASP A 459 -15.20 15.63 34.67
CA ASP A 459 -16.47 14.93 34.80
C ASP A 459 -16.32 13.41 34.59
N PHE A 460 -15.31 12.98 33.84
CA PHE A 460 -15.03 11.58 33.55
C PHE A 460 -13.86 11.01 34.39
N SER A 461 -13.44 11.69 35.46
CA SER A 461 -12.33 11.24 36.31
C SER A 461 -12.54 9.81 36.83
N GLY A 462 -11.48 9.00 36.81
CA GLY A 462 -11.52 7.59 37.20
C GLY A 462 -12.08 6.63 36.14
N ARG A 463 -12.57 7.12 35.00
CA ARG A 463 -12.97 6.28 33.86
C ARG A 463 -11.75 5.80 33.07
N ARG A 464 -11.88 4.63 32.43
CA ARG A 464 -10.84 3.97 31.65
C ARG A 464 -11.09 4.15 30.16
N LEU A 465 -10.22 4.90 29.50
CA LEU A 465 -10.32 5.22 28.07
C LEU A 465 -9.21 4.50 27.30
N LEU A 466 -9.58 3.82 26.22
CA LEU A 466 -8.62 3.32 25.24
C LEU A 466 -8.63 4.21 24.00
N ILE A 467 -7.47 4.79 23.68
CA ILE A 467 -7.25 5.55 22.44
C ILE A 467 -6.50 4.67 21.44
N VAL A 468 -7.07 4.47 20.26
CA VAL A 468 -6.46 3.68 19.18
C VAL A 468 -6.20 4.57 17.98
N GLU A 469 -4.93 4.92 17.77
CA GLU A 469 -4.47 5.88 16.75
C GLU A 469 -3.03 5.49 16.39
N ASP A 470 -2.67 5.47 15.10
CA ASP A 470 -1.33 5.06 14.65
C ASP A 470 -0.35 6.23 14.50
N ASP A 471 -0.87 7.46 14.34
CA ASP A 471 -0.05 8.66 14.27
C ASP A 471 0.30 9.22 15.66
N VAL A 472 1.60 9.29 15.96
CA VAL A 472 2.14 9.74 17.25
C VAL A 472 1.78 11.20 17.58
N ILE A 473 1.60 12.05 16.57
CA ILE A 473 1.20 13.45 16.74
C ILE A 473 -0.27 13.50 17.15
N ASN A 474 -1.16 12.78 16.47
CA ASN A 474 -2.58 12.70 16.84
C ASN A 474 -2.77 12.13 18.24
N GLN A 475 -1.98 11.10 18.61
CA GLN A 475 -1.94 10.58 19.98
C GLN A 475 -1.59 11.67 21.00
N LYS A 476 -0.56 12.48 20.73
CA LYS A 476 -0.13 13.57 21.62
C LYS A 476 -1.20 14.64 21.75
N VAL A 477 -1.87 15.02 20.67
CA VAL A 477 -2.96 16.00 20.68
C VAL A 477 -4.11 15.51 21.56
N LEU A 478 -4.61 14.28 21.32
CA LEU A 478 -5.69 13.68 22.11
C LEU A 478 -5.31 13.54 23.59
N THR A 479 -4.09 13.09 23.87
CA THR A 479 -3.59 12.92 25.24
C THR A 479 -3.44 14.27 25.95
N ASN A 480 -2.99 15.32 25.25
CA ASN A 480 -2.88 16.66 25.81
C ASN A 480 -4.25 17.24 26.17
N ILE A 481 -5.25 17.09 25.29
CA ILE A 481 -6.63 17.57 25.55
C ILE A 481 -7.22 16.89 26.78
N LEU A 482 -6.93 15.60 26.97
CA LEU A 482 -7.48 14.79 28.06
C LEU A 482 -6.58 14.74 29.31
N LYS A 483 -5.45 15.45 29.32
CA LYS A 483 -4.42 15.37 30.37
C LYS A 483 -4.94 15.72 31.77
N VAL A 484 -5.86 16.68 31.85
CA VAL A 484 -6.45 17.19 33.10
C VAL A 484 -7.77 16.49 33.49
N SER A 485 -8.17 15.45 32.75
CA SER A 485 -9.43 14.72 32.97
C SER A 485 -9.44 13.81 34.20
N GLY A 486 -8.27 13.33 34.63
CA GLY A 486 -8.19 12.29 35.68
C GLY A 486 -8.64 10.89 35.23
N MET A 487 -8.83 10.66 33.92
CA MET A 487 -9.09 9.33 33.35
C MET A 487 -7.82 8.47 33.31
N GLU A 488 -7.99 7.16 33.36
CA GLU A 488 -6.93 6.20 33.03
C GLU A 488 -6.90 5.99 31.50
N ILE A 489 -5.94 6.63 30.84
CA ILE A 489 -5.81 6.59 29.37
C ILE A 489 -4.78 5.54 28.96
N THR A 490 -5.22 4.55 28.19
CA THR A 490 -4.34 3.57 27.53
C THR A 490 -4.27 3.88 26.03
N ILE A 491 -3.10 3.70 25.41
CA ILE A 491 -2.88 3.98 23.98
C ILE A 491 -2.53 2.69 23.23
N ALA A 492 -3.16 2.48 22.08
CA ALA A 492 -2.85 1.39 21.15
C ALA A 492 -2.51 1.94 19.75
N ASN A 493 -1.34 1.57 19.23
CA ASN A 493 -0.84 2.12 17.95
C ASN A 493 -1.40 1.42 16.69
N ASN A 494 -2.46 0.61 16.82
CA ASN A 494 -3.20 -0.04 15.72
C ASN A 494 -4.32 -0.91 16.29
N GLY A 495 -5.25 -1.33 15.40
CA GLY A 495 -6.38 -2.17 15.77
C GLY A 495 -6.00 -3.51 16.40
N ARG A 496 -4.89 -4.15 15.99
CA ARG A 496 -4.48 -5.45 16.55
C ARG A 496 -4.05 -5.32 18.00
N LYS A 497 -3.26 -4.29 18.33
CA LYS A 497 -2.87 -3.99 19.70
C LYS A 497 -4.08 -3.65 20.56
N ALA A 498 -5.03 -2.88 20.03
CA ALA A 498 -6.28 -2.56 20.73
C ALA A 498 -7.06 -3.83 21.09
N VAL A 499 -7.25 -4.74 20.13
CA VAL A 499 -7.92 -6.02 20.37
C VAL A 499 -7.21 -6.83 21.47
N ASN A 500 -5.88 -6.90 21.46
CA ASN A 500 -5.14 -7.63 22.49
C ASN A 500 -5.29 -6.98 23.87
N ILE A 501 -5.11 -5.66 23.97
CA ILE A 501 -5.26 -4.90 25.22
C ILE A 501 -6.65 -5.10 25.82
N ILE A 502 -7.70 -5.01 25.01
CA ILE A 502 -9.08 -5.21 25.47
C ILE A 502 -9.30 -6.64 25.97
N LYS A 503 -8.75 -7.66 25.28
CA LYS A 503 -8.95 -9.07 25.63
C LYS A 503 -8.16 -9.51 26.87
N GLU A 504 -6.97 -8.96 27.05
CA GLU A 504 -6.01 -9.29 28.11
C GLU A 504 -6.23 -8.46 29.38
N SER A 505 -6.97 -7.35 29.31
CA SER A 505 -7.30 -6.53 30.48
C SER A 505 -8.32 -7.24 31.39
N ASP A 506 -8.01 -7.31 32.68
CA ASP A 506 -8.89 -7.87 33.72
C ASP A 506 -10.11 -6.95 33.98
N GLU A 507 -9.92 -5.64 33.85
CA GLU A 507 -10.98 -4.64 33.97
C GLU A 507 -11.44 -4.16 32.60
N MET A 508 -12.72 -3.82 32.45
CA MET A 508 -13.26 -3.28 31.19
C MET A 508 -12.90 -1.80 31.01
N PHE A 509 -12.75 -1.40 29.76
CA PHE A 509 -12.70 0.02 29.39
C PHE A 509 -14.13 0.59 29.42
N ASP A 510 -14.27 1.86 29.77
CA ASP A 510 -15.53 2.58 29.72
C ASP A 510 -15.83 3.10 28.31
N LEU A 511 -14.79 3.39 27.52
CA LEU A 511 -14.92 3.84 26.14
C LEU A 511 -13.66 3.51 25.31
N VAL A 512 -13.86 3.21 24.04
CA VAL A 512 -12.78 3.10 23.04
C VAL A 512 -12.96 4.17 21.97
N LEU A 513 -11.95 5.02 21.81
CA LEU A 513 -11.85 5.95 20.67
C LEU A 513 -10.97 5.29 19.61
N MET A 514 -11.56 4.96 18.46
CA MET A 514 -10.95 4.08 17.44
C MET A 514 -10.77 4.83 16.12
N ASP A 515 -9.52 5.07 15.72
CA ASP A 515 -9.25 5.47 14.33
C ASP A 515 -9.67 4.36 13.36
N ILE A 516 -10.17 4.75 12.20
CA ILE A 516 -10.52 3.84 11.12
C ILE A 516 -9.29 3.43 10.33
N ASN A 517 -8.48 4.39 9.90
CA ASN A 517 -7.45 4.17 8.88
C ASN A 517 -6.10 3.94 9.54
N MET A 518 -5.86 2.71 10.01
CA MET A 518 -4.61 2.34 10.67
C MET A 518 -3.92 1.14 10.00
N PRO A 519 -2.58 1.07 10.02
CA PRO A 519 -1.81 -0.10 9.58
C PRO A 519 -2.04 -1.29 10.53
N VAL A 520 -1.64 -2.49 10.10
CA VAL A 520 -1.75 -3.77 10.84
C VAL A 520 -3.17 -4.32 10.95
N MET A 521 -4.14 -3.48 11.32
CA MET A 521 -5.56 -3.81 11.41
C MET A 521 -6.32 -2.49 11.49
N ASP A 522 -7.24 -2.30 10.55
CA ASP A 522 -8.11 -1.11 10.50
C ASP A 522 -9.15 -1.13 11.64
N GLY A 523 -9.76 0.03 11.90
CA GLY A 523 -10.74 0.17 12.98
C GLY A 523 -11.98 -0.70 12.80
N TYR A 524 -12.39 -0.95 11.55
CA TYR A 524 -13.56 -1.79 11.23
C TYR A 524 -13.35 -3.23 11.68
N VAL A 525 -12.23 -3.84 11.26
CA VAL A 525 -11.87 -5.21 11.58
C VAL A 525 -11.55 -5.34 13.07
N ALA A 526 -10.90 -4.35 13.67
CA ALA A 526 -10.65 -4.32 15.12
C ALA A 526 -11.95 -4.38 15.93
N THR A 527 -12.93 -3.56 15.54
CA THR A 527 -14.26 -3.53 16.19
C THR A 527 -14.96 -4.87 16.04
N GLN A 528 -15.00 -5.43 14.84
CA GLN A 528 -15.58 -6.75 14.61
C GLN A 528 -14.91 -7.84 15.44
N MET A 529 -13.59 -7.79 15.61
CA MET A 529 -12.83 -8.72 16.44
C MET A 529 -13.16 -8.60 17.93
N ILE A 530 -13.42 -7.38 18.41
CA ILE A 530 -13.87 -7.12 19.78
C ILE A 530 -15.28 -7.69 19.97
N ARG A 531 -16.19 -7.41 19.04
CA ARG A 531 -17.60 -7.87 19.05
C ARG A 531 -17.79 -9.38 18.82
N LEU A 532 -16.73 -10.13 18.53
CA LEU A 532 -16.82 -11.59 18.50
C LEU A 532 -17.00 -12.18 19.91
N GLU A 533 -16.53 -11.51 20.96
CA GLU A 533 -16.68 -11.96 22.34
C GLU A 533 -17.85 -11.25 23.02
N SER A 534 -18.88 -12.01 23.42
CA SER A 534 -20.14 -11.45 23.97
C SER A 534 -19.96 -10.59 25.22
N ARG A 535 -18.84 -10.75 25.96
CA ARG A 535 -18.53 -9.89 27.10
C ARG A 535 -18.31 -8.43 26.69
N PHE A 536 -17.95 -8.15 25.44
CA PHE A 536 -17.69 -6.79 24.95
C PHE A 536 -18.84 -6.22 24.11
N ASP A 537 -20.02 -6.85 24.10
CA ASP A 537 -21.16 -6.37 23.29
C ASP A 537 -21.58 -4.96 23.70
N THR A 538 -21.49 -4.63 24.99
CA THR A 538 -21.87 -3.33 25.55
C THR A 538 -20.76 -2.28 25.59
N LEU A 539 -19.51 -2.65 25.25
CA LEU A 539 -18.36 -1.73 25.29
C LEU A 539 -18.53 -0.62 24.24
N PRO A 540 -18.64 0.67 24.61
CA PRO A 540 -18.79 1.75 23.63
C PRO A 540 -17.53 1.93 22.78
N ILE A 541 -17.68 1.84 21.46
CA ILE A 541 -16.60 2.10 20.49
C ILE A 541 -17.01 3.26 19.58
N VAL A 542 -16.29 4.37 19.67
CA VAL A 542 -16.53 5.60 18.88
C VAL A 542 -15.48 5.70 17.77
N ALA A 543 -15.92 5.75 16.52
CA ALA A 543 -15.05 5.91 15.36
C ALA A 543 -14.45 7.33 15.31
N PHE A 544 -13.20 7.45 14.88
CA PHE A 544 -12.52 8.72 14.62
C PHE A 544 -11.95 8.72 13.20
N THR A 545 -12.54 9.49 12.27
CA THR A 545 -12.26 9.37 10.82
C THR A 545 -12.05 10.72 10.13
N ALA A 546 -11.21 10.79 9.09
CA ALA A 546 -10.99 12.00 8.29
C ALA A 546 -12.13 12.31 7.30
N LEU A 547 -12.97 11.33 6.99
CA LEU A 547 -14.07 11.45 6.05
C LEU A 547 -15.32 10.75 6.61
N ALA A 548 -16.48 11.41 6.48
CA ALA A 548 -17.77 10.89 6.98
C ALA A 548 -18.85 10.94 5.89
N LEU A 549 -18.51 10.43 4.71
CA LEU A 549 -19.50 10.19 3.66
C LEU A 549 -20.57 9.20 4.16
N GLU A 550 -21.78 9.27 3.59
CA GLU A 550 -22.90 8.43 4.00
C GLU A 550 -22.60 6.93 3.82
N SER A 551 -21.85 6.57 2.78
CA SER A 551 -21.36 5.21 2.53
C SER A 551 -20.37 4.69 3.58
N GLU A 552 -19.49 5.56 4.11
CA GLU A 552 -18.54 5.22 5.17
C GLU A 552 -19.21 5.09 6.53
N ARG A 553 -20.19 5.97 6.83
CA ARG A 553 -20.99 5.89 8.06
C ARG A 553 -21.71 4.54 8.17
N ASN A 554 -22.32 4.07 7.09
CA ASN A 554 -22.95 2.74 7.08
C ASN A 554 -21.95 1.62 7.39
N LYS A 555 -20.72 1.71 6.88
CA LYS A 555 -19.65 0.74 7.16
C LYS A 555 -19.20 0.79 8.62
N ILE A 556 -19.11 1.98 9.21
CA ILE A 556 -18.78 2.20 10.64
C ILE A 556 -19.78 1.47 11.53
N PHE A 557 -21.07 1.74 11.36
CA PHE A 557 -22.11 1.14 12.21
C PHE A 557 -22.25 -0.37 11.98
N ASN A 558 -22.15 -0.85 10.73
CA ASN A 558 -22.20 -2.29 10.42
C ASN A 558 -21.01 -3.09 10.99
N SER A 559 -19.92 -2.42 11.36
CA SER A 559 -18.79 -3.07 12.04
C SER A 559 -19.02 -3.26 13.54
N GLY A 560 -20.07 -2.64 14.11
CA GLY A 560 -20.41 -2.70 15.54
C GLY A 560 -19.97 -1.49 16.37
N MET A 561 -19.60 -0.38 15.72
CA MET A 561 -19.28 0.90 16.39
C MET A 561 -20.55 1.66 16.76
N ASN A 562 -20.49 2.43 17.84
CA ASN A 562 -21.65 3.08 18.45
C ASN A 562 -21.86 4.52 17.95
N ALA A 563 -20.79 5.25 17.63
CA ALA A 563 -20.84 6.61 17.13
C ALA A 563 -19.63 6.97 16.24
N CYS A 564 -19.66 8.14 15.61
CA CYS A 564 -18.60 8.62 14.73
C CYS A 564 -18.24 10.08 15.01
N LEU A 565 -16.94 10.36 15.10
CA LEU A 565 -16.32 11.68 15.18
C LEU A 565 -15.45 11.93 13.95
N THR A 566 -15.49 13.15 13.42
CA THR A 566 -14.68 13.56 12.25
C THR A 566 -13.39 14.25 12.67
N LYS A 567 -12.29 14.03 11.92
CA LYS A 567 -11.08 14.85 11.97
C LYS A 567 -11.29 16.12 11.12
N PRO A 568 -10.82 17.32 11.54
CA PRO A 568 -10.10 17.59 12.79
C PRO A 568 -11.01 17.54 14.02
N LEU A 569 -10.42 17.19 15.17
CA LEU A 569 -11.12 16.94 16.43
C LEU A 569 -11.85 18.19 16.94
N ASN A 570 -13.16 18.09 17.12
CA ASN A 570 -13.95 19.11 17.82
C ASN A 570 -14.16 18.70 19.28
N ILE A 571 -13.61 19.48 20.21
CA ILE A 571 -13.62 19.18 21.66
C ILE A 571 -15.05 19.12 22.22
N GLY A 572 -15.94 20.00 21.77
CA GLY A 572 -17.35 20.00 22.17
C GLY A 572 -18.07 18.72 21.72
N LYS A 573 -17.79 18.23 20.51
CA LYS A 573 -18.33 16.94 20.02
C LYS A 573 -17.73 15.75 20.75
N LEU A 574 -16.43 15.78 21.05
CA LEU A 574 -15.74 14.76 21.84
C LEU A 574 -16.35 14.63 23.25
N TYR A 575 -16.56 15.76 23.93
CA TYR A 575 -17.20 15.78 25.24
C TYR A 575 -18.63 15.27 25.19
N THR A 576 -19.43 15.65 24.19
CA THR A 576 -20.78 15.09 24.01
C THR A 576 -20.72 13.57 23.81
N ALA A 577 -19.77 13.06 23.02
CA ALA A 577 -19.59 11.62 22.83
C ALA A 577 -19.28 10.93 24.17
N PHE A 578 -18.40 11.50 24.99
CA PHE A 578 -18.07 10.96 26.30
C PHE A 578 -19.28 10.99 27.24
N LYS A 579 -20.03 12.10 27.27
CA LYS A 579 -21.25 12.21 28.07
C LYS A 579 -22.32 11.19 27.67
N MET A 580 -22.45 10.90 26.38
CA MET A 580 -23.42 9.91 25.87
C MET A 580 -23.08 8.47 26.28
N TYR A 581 -21.80 8.14 26.41
CA TYR A 581 -21.34 6.76 26.60
C TYR A 581 -20.71 6.48 27.97
N MET A 582 -20.33 7.51 28.70
CA MET A 582 -19.79 7.47 30.07
C MET A 582 -20.64 8.39 30.95
N PRO A 583 -21.82 7.94 31.43
CA PRO A 583 -22.72 8.79 32.19
C PRO A 583 -22.04 9.33 33.46
N VAL A 584 -22.14 10.65 33.62
CA VAL A 584 -21.56 11.42 34.72
C VAL A 584 -22.58 11.51 35.86
N SER A 585 -22.15 11.42 37.11
CA SER A 585 -22.99 11.82 38.25
C SER A 585 -23.12 13.35 38.25
N GLU A 586 -24.34 13.86 38.12
CA GLU A 586 -24.62 15.30 37.98
C GLU A 586 -23.88 16.18 39.01
N HIS A 587 -22.95 17.03 38.57
CA HIS A 587 -22.65 18.29 39.24
C HIS A 587 -22.08 19.37 38.29
N SER A 588 -22.67 20.56 38.41
CA SER A 588 -22.17 21.90 38.04
C SER A 588 -22.41 22.42 36.61
N THR A 589 -23.55 23.09 36.44
CA THR A 589 -23.76 24.16 35.44
C THR A 589 -23.13 25.47 35.92
N VAL A 590 -22.44 26.22 35.05
CA VAL A 590 -21.96 27.60 35.32
C VAL A 590 -22.57 28.59 34.31
N SER A 591 -22.94 29.77 34.82
CA SER A 591 -23.81 30.80 34.24
C SER A 591 -23.10 31.92 33.46
N ASP A 592 -23.92 32.62 32.67
CA ASP A 592 -23.70 33.69 31.67
C ASP A 592 -23.43 35.10 32.26
N GLU A 593 -22.63 35.94 31.60
CA GLU A 593 -22.61 37.43 31.68
C GLU A 593 -21.73 38.04 30.56
N GLY A 594 -22.12 39.20 29.96
CA GLY A 594 -21.60 39.65 28.65
C GLY A 594 -21.09 41.11 28.46
N TYR A 595 -20.75 41.43 27.18
CA TYR A 595 -20.51 42.75 26.50
C TYR A 595 -19.13 43.45 26.74
N LYS A 596 -18.40 44.18 25.85
CA LYS A 596 -18.54 44.89 24.53
C LYS A 596 -17.10 45.12 23.92
N PRO A 597 -16.88 45.46 22.62
CA PRO A 597 -15.61 45.19 21.93
C PRO A 597 -14.73 46.40 21.53
N VAL A 598 -13.46 46.14 21.19
CA VAL A 598 -12.52 47.02 20.46
C VAL A 598 -11.82 46.21 19.35
N SER A 599 -11.58 46.78 18.16
CA SER A 599 -10.92 46.10 17.02
C SER A 599 -9.52 46.66 16.74
N ASN A 600 -8.60 45.81 16.25
CA ASN A 600 -7.32 46.21 15.64
C ASN A 600 -6.98 45.34 14.41
N ASP A 601 -6.09 45.85 13.54
CA ASP A 601 -5.95 45.48 12.11
C ASP A 601 -5.14 44.21 11.75
N ILE A 602 -4.44 43.55 12.68
CA ILE A 602 -3.63 42.33 12.38
C ILE A 602 -4.33 41.04 12.85
N LEU A 603 -4.99 41.11 13.99
CA LEU A 603 -5.74 40.03 14.62
C LEU A 603 -7.20 40.49 14.70
N ASP A 604 -8.09 39.85 13.95
CA ASP A 604 -9.52 40.15 14.03
C ASP A 604 -10.08 39.53 15.32
N ILE A 605 -9.81 40.20 16.45
CA ILE A 605 -10.13 39.75 17.81
C ILE A 605 -11.63 39.46 17.94
N GLN A 606 -12.48 40.29 17.34
CA GLN A 606 -13.93 40.06 17.40
C GLN A 606 -14.36 38.79 16.65
N ASN A 607 -13.73 38.50 15.53
CA ASN A 607 -14.01 37.30 14.75
C ASN A 607 -13.37 36.07 15.39
N GLY A 608 -12.18 36.20 15.96
CA GLY A 608 -11.54 35.16 16.78
C GLY A 608 -12.41 34.80 18.00
N ILE A 609 -12.88 35.81 18.73
CA ILE A 609 -13.81 35.65 19.86
C ILE A 609 -15.15 35.03 19.42
N ARG A 610 -15.67 35.35 18.22
CA ARG A 610 -16.86 34.68 17.67
C ARG A 610 -16.63 33.20 17.40
N HIS A 611 -15.44 32.82 16.91
CA HIS A 611 -15.05 31.43 16.70
C HIS A 611 -14.80 30.68 18.02
N THR A 612 -14.57 31.40 19.12
CA THR A 612 -14.57 30.88 20.50
C THR A 612 -15.90 31.07 21.23
N ASN A 613 -17.00 31.24 20.48
CA ASN A 613 -18.36 31.38 20.98
C ASN A 613 -18.54 32.53 22.00
N ASN A 614 -17.92 33.67 21.70
CA ASN A 614 -17.89 34.90 22.48
C ASN A 614 -17.20 34.82 23.86
N ASN A 615 -16.31 33.85 24.07
CA ASN A 615 -15.54 33.72 25.32
C ASN A 615 -14.11 34.24 25.12
N GLU A 616 -13.81 35.39 25.72
CA GLU A 616 -12.51 36.07 25.64
C GLU A 616 -11.41 35.34 26.42
N GLY A 617 -11.72 34.75 27.59
CA GLY A 617 -10.75 33.94 28.33
C GLY A 617 -10.31 32.71 27.55
N PHE A 618 -11.25 32.04 26.88
CA PHE A 618 -10.95 30.91 26.00
C PHE A 618 -10.21 31.34 24.73
N TYR A 619 -10.50 32.54 24.22
CA TYR A 619 -9.73 33.12 23.11
C TYR A 619 -8.27 33.37 23.52
N MET A 620 -8.03 33.92 24.71
CA MET A 620 -6.68 34.11 25.25
C MET A 620 -5.94 32.77 25.46
N GLU A 621 -6.62 31.72 25.90
CA GLU A 621 -6.02 30.37 26.02
C GLU A 621 -5.58 29.82 24.65
N ILE A 622 -6.43 29.89 23.62
CA ILE A 622 -6.08 29.43 22.26
C ILE A 622 -4.92 30.25 21.69
N LEU A 623 -4.89 31.56 21.96
CA LEU A 623 -3.80 32.43 21.56
C LEU A 623 -2.48 32.05 22.24
N ALA A 624 -2.50 31.77 23.55
CA ALA A 624 -1.32 31.30 24.29
C ALA A 624 -0.84 29.92 23.80
N GLU A 625 -1.76 28.98 23.54
CA GLU A 625 -1.46 27.66 22.98
C GLU A 625 -0.88 27.74 21.57
N PHE A 626 -1.37 28.67 20.74
CA PHE A 626 -0.81 28.90 19.40
C PHE A 626 0.65 29.34 19.47
N VAL A 627 0.98 30.26 20.39
CA VAL A 627 2.36 30.73 20.59
C VAL A 627 3.25 29.62 21.14
N ASP A 628 2.78 28.80 22.08
CA ASP A 628 3.55 27.68 22.63
C ASP A 628 3.82 26.58 21.58
N ALA A 629 2.81 26.19 20.80
CA ALA A 629 2.91 25.12 19.83
C ALA A 629 3.61 25.52 18.52
N TYR A 630 3.39 26.76 18.04
CA TYR A 630 3.83 27.20 16.72
C TYR A 630 4.75 28.41 16.74
N GLY A 631 4.99 29.09 17.86
CA GLY A 631 5.84 30.28 17.92
C GLY A 631 7.30 30.05 17.47
N LYS A 632 7.76 28.78 17.42
CA LYS A 632 9.08 28.39 16.89
C LYS A 632 9.01 27.59 15.59
N SER A 633 7.85 27.55 14.92
CA SER A 633 7.65 26.74 13.72
C SER A 633 8.43 27.26 12.50
N ALA A 634 8.91 28.51 12.50
CA ALA A 634 9.71 29.07 11.40
C ALA A 634 11.01 28.29 11.13
N ALA A 635 11.77 28.00 12.19
CA ALA A 635 13.00 27.21 12.07
C ALA A 635 12.69 25.77 11.59
N TYR A 636 11.59 25.21 12.09
CA TYR A 636 11.14 23.88 11.69
C TYR A 636 10.68 23.85 10.22
N PHE A 637 9.89 24.83 9.78
CA PHE A 637 9.46 24.97 8.39
C PHE A 637 10.67 25.14 7.44
N ALA A 638 11.63 25.99 7.79
CA ALA A 638 12.87 26.16 7.03
C ALA A 638 13.63 24.82 6.90
N GLN A 639 13.76 24.08 8.00
CA GLN A 639 14.38 22.76 8.01
C GLN A 639 13.61 21.77 7.11
N LEU A 640 12.28 21.72 7.21
CA LEU A 640 11.47 20.83 6.38
C LEU A 640 11.57 21.17 4.88
N VAL A 641 11.68 22.45 4.52
CA VAL A 641 11.87 22.90 3.13
C VAL A 641 13.26 22.49 2.62
N HIS A 642 14.31 22.68 3.43
CA HIS A 642 15.68 22.26 3.08
C HIS A 642 15.86 20.73 3.03
N GLU A 643 15.13 20.00 3.88
CA GLU A 643 15.13 18.53 3.91
C GLU A 643 14.12 17.90 2.94
N HIS A 644 13.40 18.70 2.15
CA HIS A 644 12.42 18.27 1.16
C HIS A 644 11.30 17.37 1.74
N ARG A 645 10.85 17.67 2.97
CA ARG A 645 9.82 16.90 3.69
C ARG A 645 8.41 17.46 3.45
N TYR A 646 7.94 17.38 2.21
CA TYR A 646 6.74 18.10 1.77
C TYR A 646 5.43 17.62 2.36
N GLU A 647 5.29 16.33 2.70
CA GLU A 647 4.12 15.85 3.44
C GLU A 647 4.05 16.44 4.85
N GLN A 648 5.20 16.63 5.50
CA GLN A 648 5.27 17.25 6.83
C GLN A 648 4.97 18.76 6.74
N ILE A 649 5.38 19.40 5.65
CA ILE A 649 4.96 20.77 5.34
C ILE A 649 3.45 20.83 5.07
N ARG A 650 2.89 19.87 4.31
CA ARG A 650 1.46 19.79 4.02
C ARG A 650 0.65 19.67 5.30
N MET A 651 1.05 18.77 6.20
CA MET A 651 0.42 18.58 7.52
C MET A 651 0.53 19.85 8.37
N LEU A 652 1.73 20.44 8.48
CA LEU A 652 1.94 21.71 9.18
C LEU A 652 1.02 22.81 8.64
N CYS A 653 0.86 22.90 7.32
CA CYS A 653 -0.02 23.89 6.71
C CYS A 653 -1.51 23.60 6.94
N VAL A 654 -1.94 22.33 6.91
CA VAL A 654 -3.33 21.95 7.19
C VAL A 654 -3.69 22.32 8.63
N ASP A 655 -2.80 22.00 9.57
CA ASP A 655 -2.99 22.27 11.01
C ASP A 655 -3.02 23.78 11.28
N MET A 656 -2.00 24.50 10.80
CA MET A 656 -1.92 25.95 11.03
C MET A 656 -3.02 26.72 10.30
N LYS A 657 -3.50 26.26 9.14
CA LYS A 657 -4.60 26.93 8.43
C LYS A 657 -5.90 26.87 9.23
N GLY A 658 -6.16 25.75 9.93
CA GLY A 658 -7.32 25.63 10.81
C GLY A 658 -7.23 26.58 12.00
N LEU A 659 -6.08 26.63 12.67
CA LEU A 659 -5.83 27.47 13.83
C LEU A 659 -5.80 28.97 13.48
N THR A 660 -5.09 29.39 12.44
CA THR A 660 -5.00 30.80 12.00
C THR A 660 -6.34 31.35 11.54
N GLY A 661 -7.19 30.51 10.93
CA GLY A 661 -8.57 30.85 10.62
C GLY A 661 -9.44 31.03 11.87
N THR A 662 -9.19 30.23 12.91
CA THR A 662 -9.95 30.26 14.19
C THR A 662 -9.57 31.46 15.06
N ILE A 663 -8.29 31.84 15.10
CA ILE A 663 -7.83 32.98 15.93
C ILE A 663 -8.01 34.34 15.25
N GLY A 664 -8.46 34.38 13.99
CA GLY A 664 -8.63 35.62 13.23
C GLY A 664 -7.32 36.19 12.66
N ALA A 665 -6.28 35.37 12.49
CA ALA A 665 -4.98 35.77 11.94
C ALA A 665 -4.98 35.71 10.41
N ARG A 666 -5.61 36.70 9.78
CA ARG A 666 -5.93 36.70 8.34
C ARG A 666 -4.70 36.62 7.42
N GLU A 667 -3.68 37.43 7.67
CA GLU A 667 -2.48 37.48 6.81
C GLU A 667 -1.71 36.15 6.86
N MET A 668 -1.57 35.57 8.04
CA MET A 668 -0.92 34.27 8.22
C MET A 668 -1.72 33.13 7.58
N TYR A 669 -3.06 33.17 7.71
CA TYR A 669 -3.95 32.21 7.05
C TYR A 669 -3.80 32.23 5.51
N GLU A 670 -3.77 33.42 4.90
CA GLU A 670 -3.59 33.58 3.45
C GLU A 670 -2.22 33.07 2.98
N MET A 671 -1.17 33.31 3.78
CA MET A 671 0.18 32.81 3.50
C MET A 671 0.26 31.27 3.57
N ILE A 672 -0.28 30.67 4.64
CA ILE A 672 -0.31 29.21 4.80
C ILE A 672 -1.16 28.56 3.71
N ALA A 673 -2.30 29.16 3.35
CA ALA A 673 -3.14 28.66 2.27
C ALA A 673 -2.38 28.64 0.93
N THR A 674 -1.55 29.65 0.68
CA THR A 674 -0.70 29.73 -0.51
C THR A 674 0.39 28.65 -0.49
N ILE A 675 1.10 28.47 0.64
CA ILE A 675 2.12 27.44 0.80
C ILE A 675 1.51 26.03 0.63
N HIS A 676 0.38 25.76 1.28
CA HIS A 676 -0.37 24.51 1.14
C HIS A 676 -0.77 24.24 -0.32
N GLN A 677 -1.24 25.26 -1.02
CA GLN A 677 -1.59 25.17 -2.43
C GLN A 677 -0.37 24.80 -3.29
N LYS A 678 0.80 25.38 -3.02
CA LYS A 678 2.04 25.04 -3.73
C LYS A 678 2.45 23.59 -3.50
N VAL A 679 2.30 23.07 -2.28
CA VAL A 679 2.56 21.65 -1.97
C VAL A 679 1.55 20.74 -2.68
N LEU A 680 0.25 21.08 -2.65
CA LEU A 680 -0.82 20.29 -3.28
C LEU A 680 -0.68 20.18 -4.81
N TYR A 681 -0.21 21.25 -5.46
CA TYR A 681 0.06 21.28 -6.89
C TYR A 681 1.50 20.88 -7.25
N GLN A 682 2.25 20.28 -6.32
CA GLN A 682 3.61 19.77 -6.52
C GLN A 682 4.61 20.84 -7.02
N GLN A 683 4.38 22.10 -6.67
CA GLN A 683 5.24 23.26 -6.98
C GLN A 683 6.26 23.51 -5.85
N GLU A 684 6.90 22.44 -5.39
CA GLU A 684 7.72 22.40 -4.18
C GLU A 684 9.01 23.26 -4.27
N GLU A 685 9.53 23.44 -5.48
CA GLU A 685 10.73 24.26 -5.75
C GLU A 685 10.54 25.75 -5.39
N LEU A 686 9.29 26.22 -5.35
CA LEU A 686 8.96 27.61 -4.99
C LEU A 686 8.93 27.84 -3.48
N LEU A 687 8.89 26.78 -2.66
CA LEU A 687 8.76 26.87 -1.20
C LEU A 687 9.96 27.56 -0.53
N VAL A 688 11.15 27.49 -1.14
CA VAL A 688 12.36 28.16 -0.65
C VAL A 688 12.15 29.69 -0.58
N SER A 689 11.36 30.27 -1.48
CA SER A 689 11.07 31.70 -1.46
C SER A 689 10.13 32.13 -0.33
N TYR A 690 9.45 31.18 0.32
CA TYR A 690 8.51 31.42 1.42
C TYR A 690 9.12 31.24 2.81
N ILE A 691 10.38 30.80 2.96
CA ILE A 691 11.04 30.64 4.26
C ILE A 691 11.10 31.97 5.03
N ALA A 692 11.70 33.00 4.42
CA ALA A 692 11.85 34.30 5.07
C ALA A 692 10.51 35.07 5.26
N PRO A 693 9.58 35.06 4.29
CA PRO A 693 8.23 35.62 4.49
C PRO A 693 7.45 34.95 5.62
N TYR A 694 7.52 33.62 5.74
CA TYR A 694 6.82 32.86 6.78
C TYR A 694 7.34 33.18 8.17
N GLU A 695 8.67 33.24 8.34
CA GLU A 695 9.30 33.63 9.60
C GLU A 695 8.88 35.04 10.04
N LYS A 696 8.91 35.99 9.11
CA LYS A 696 8.54 37.39 9.38
C LYS A 696 7.08 37.56 9.80
N GLU A 697 6.15 36.88 9.13
CA GLU A 697 4.72 36.97 9.49
C GLU A 697 4.39 36.23 10.78
N LEU A 698 5.06 35.09 11.05
CA LEU A 698 4.92 34.37 12.32
C LEU A 698 5.42 35.21 13.51
N ASP A 699 6.57 35.89 13.37
CA ASP A 699 7.10 36.80 14.39
C ASP A 699 6.18 37.99 14.66
N LYS A 700 5.62 38.57 13.60
CA LYS A 700 4.65 39.68 13.68
C LYS A 700 3.39 39.24 14.42
N LEU A 701 2.85 38.07 14.07
CA LEU A 701 1.66 37.50 14.71
C LEU A 701 1.93 37.17 16.18
N THR A 702 3.05 36.53 16.49
CA THR A 702 3.40 36.12 17.87
C THR A 702 3.52 37.33 18.80
N LYS A 703 4.19 38.41 18.36
CA LYS A 703 4.32 39.65 19.14
C LYS A 703 2.98 40.35 19.38
N GLU A 704 2.06 40.27 18.42
CA GLU A 704 0.73 40.88 18.56
C GLU A 704 -0.14 40.07 19.52
N ILE A 705 -0.03 38.74 19.47
CA ILE A 705 -0.69 37.84 20.42
C ILE A 705 -0.15 38.06 21.84
N GLU A 706 1.16 38.10 22.04
CA GLU A 706 1.77 38.36 23.35
C GLU A 706 1.31 39.72 23.92
N ARG A 707 1.25 40.77 23.09
CA ARG A 707 0.75 42.09 23.52
C ARG A 707 -0.71 42.05 23.97
N TYR A 708 -1.55 41.23 23.35
CA TYR A 708 -2.96 41.05 23.72
C TYR A 708 -3.14 40.17 24.96
N LEU A 709 -2.24 39.22 25.21
CA LEU A 709 -2.25 38.39 26.42
C LEU A 709 -1.74 39.15 27.67
N GLU A 710 -0.92 40.18 27.47
CA GLU A 710 -0.39 41.05 28.52
C GLU A 710 -1.29 42.26 28.86
N SER A 711 -2.27 42.57 28.01
CA SER A 711 -3.24 43.66 28.18
C SER A 711 -4.48 43.22 28.95
#